data_AF-A0A918AZV9-F1
#
_entry.id   AF-A0A918AZV9-F1
#
_cell.length_a   1.000
_cell.length_b   1.000
_cell.length_c   1.000
_cell.angle_alpha   90.00
_cell.angle_beta   90.00
_cell.angle_gamma   90.00
#
_symmetry.space_group_name_H-M   'P 1'
#
loop_
_entity.id
_entity.type
_entity.pdbx_description
1 polymer ?
#
loop_
_entity_poly.entity_id
_entity_poly.type
_entity_poly.pdbx_seq_one_letter_code
_entity_poly.pdbx_strand_id
1 'polypeptide(L)'
;MAEYLSPGVYIEEIDAGPRPIAGVSTSTAGMVGVTARGPYTGKPKLVTNFLEFQNTFGGFLPEPEASVRDAWANDPSEGGRWWLFPLAVKGFFDNGGRRLYVKRVVGGGARAASGSLGQGLVSQVTTDAARGAARLQLGHLVGFTGAGQQVQVFRGDDQQAVHTATVSGYDMATRRITLDQPLPAEVRASRGDYVQVGQRGDEQTLRFSAVSPGTWGGGVQVRVRPMVGAALPVLPEPQEGGLFVTRLVADAPEDSGTVEVAAVTGLDPDGLPADTWVQIGPDRFGVQVGRPADGKVTLTLPAGTTHTAWDAGLTVRRVRRGNTAAGRTLRIGGAGRLYEGAVVQLDDGTALTAVNVEAVTGDAVTFDRDVPGTFFETDRIHLIEAEVSTRFTDPGGAAVTETFGNLRFSGDTPANLATALESRSQLVRATALPGLSTDPARFPVPATGSWLTLADGDDAYESLSAADFVGTDGGSGRRTGIVALEDIDEIAVCAVPGMWSGTVESSLVTHCELLKDRFAILDPQDGLDIEGVQAFRESFDTKYAALYHPWLVTRDPSANRDVEVPPSGHMAGIYARVDVERGVHKAPANVVVRGIRQTDGFAQDITRRHQDLLNPKGVNALRFFPGLGHRVWGARTLSSDSSWKYVNVRRLFLFLEESIDEGTQWAVFEPNDESLWALVRQTVANFLTTVWRSGALAGTTADEAFFVACDRTTMTEDDLANGRLICVIGVAPVFPAEFVVFRIQQKTRETQLT
;
A
#
# COMPACT_ATOMS: atom_id res chain seq x y z
N MET A 1 -50.96 -17.70 26.58
CA MET A 1 -51.45 -16.66 25.66
C MET A 1 -51.75 -15.45 26.54
N ALA A 2 -51.08 -14.32 26.33
CA ALA A 2 -51.27 -13.14 27.17
C ALA A 2 -52.71 -12.63 27.02
N GLU A 3 -53.35 -12.28 28.14
CA GLU A 3 -54.74 -11.80 28.16
C GLU A 3 -54.71 -10.26 28.14
N TYR A 4 -55.04 -9.66 26.99
CA TYR A 4 -55.05 -8.21 26.82
C TYR A 4 -56.42 -7.66 27.26
N LEU A 5 -56.44 -6.88 28.34
CA LEU A 5 -57.66 -6.45 29.03
C LEU A 5 -58.15 -5.03 28.64
N SER A 6 -57.51 -4.37 27.67
CA SER A 6 -57.92 -3.04 27.22
C SER A 6 -57.59 -2.78 25.74
N PRO A 7 -58.33 -1.90 25.03
CA PRO A 7 -58.00 -1.54 23.65
C PRO A 7 -56.74 -0.65 23.58
N GLY A 8 -55.72 -1.06 22.82
CA GLY A 8 -54.47 -0.32 22.61
C GLY A 8 -53.61 -0.90 21.47
N VAL A 9 -52.53 -0.20 21.10
CA VAL A 9 -51.48 -0.73 20.21
C VAL A 9 -50.40 -1.37 21.09
N TYR A 10 -50.19 -2.66 20.95
CA TYR A 10 -49.16 -3.41 21.66
C TYR A 10 -48.06 -3.78 20.66
N ILE A 11 -46.80 -3.53 21.02
CA ILE A 11 -45.63 -3.93 20.26
C ILE A 11 -44.99 -5.09 21.04
N GLU A 12 -45.02 -6.28 20.46
CA GLU A 12 -44.24 -7.43 20.92
C GLU A 12 -42.98 -7.54 20.07
N GLU A 13 -41.82 -7.60 20.73
CA GLU A 13 -40.59 -8.04 20.09
C GLU A 13 -40.68 -9.55 19.89
N ILE A 14 -40.99 -9.94 18.66
CA ILE A 14 -40.84 -11.33 18.22
C ILE A 14 -39.39 -11.46 17.81
N ASP A 15 -38.60 -12.26 18.52
CA ASP A 15 -37.26 -12.62 18.06
C ASP A 15 -37.41 -13.17 16.63
N ALA A 16 -36.76 -12.52 15.67
CA ALA A 16 -36.74 -12.99 14.30
C ALA A 16 -36.23 -14.43 14.35
N GLY A 17 -37.00 -15.37 13.78
CA GLY A 17 -36.63 -16.79 13.75
C GLY A 17 -35.17 -17.00 13.31
N PRO A 18 -34.61 -18.20 13.56
CA PRO A 18 -33.17 -18.45 13.45
C PRO A 18 -32.61 -17.93 12.13
N ARG A 19 -31.45 -17.26 12.21
CA ARG A 19 -30.76 -16.77 11.01
C ARG A 19 -30.45 -17.97 10.10
N PRO A 20 -30.87 -17.93 8.83
CA PRO A 20 -30.59 -19.03 7.91
C PRO A 20 -29.07 -19.18 7.74
N ILE A 21 -28.59 -20.41 7.72
CA ILE A 21 -27.18 -20.71 7.42
C ILE A 21 -26.89 -20.28 5.98
N ALA A 22 -25.89 -19.40 5.83
CA ALA A 22 -25.35 -19.04 4.53
C ALA A 22 -24.25 -20.03 4.14
N GLY A 23 -24.16 -20.36 2.86
CA GLY A 23 -23.06 -21.18 2.36
C GLY A 23 -21.76 -20.38 2.32
N VAL A 24 -20.67 -20.95 2.83
CA VAL A 24 -19.34 -20.34 2.76
C VAL A 24 -18.77 -20.33 1.34
N SER A 25 -17.77 -19.48 1.10
CA SER A 25 -17.08 -19.43 -0.19
C SER A 25 -16.22 -20.67 -0.38
N THR A 26 -16.45 -21.41 -1.47
CA THR A 26 -15.57 -22.53 -1.87
C THR A 26 -14.55 -22.15 -2.93
N SER A 27 -14.57 -20.89 -3.38
CA SER A 27 -13.83 -20.39 -4.55
C SER A 27 -12.61 -19.52 -4.20
N THR A 28 -12.45 -19.18 -2.92
CA THR A 28 -11.31 -18.42 -2.41
C THR A 28 -10.08 -19.31 -2.32
N ALA A 29 -8.98 -18.88 -2.94
CA ALA A 29 -7.70 -19.59 -2.87
C ALA A 29 -6.70 -18.87 -1.96
N GLY A 30 -5.80 -19.63 -1.35
CA GLY A 30 -4.60 -19.16 -0.67
C GLY A 30 -3.37 -19.75 -1.35
N MET A 31 -2.40 -18.92 -1.70
CA MET A 31 -1.16 -19.38 -2.30
C MET A 31 0.07 -18.78 -1.63
N VAL A 32 1.10 -19.60 -1.49
CA VAL A 32 2.39 -19.24 -0.92
C VAL A 32 3.44 -19.30 -2.02
N GLY A 33 4.28 -18.28 -2.13
CA GLY A 33 5.36 -18.29 -3.10
C GLY A 33 6.20 -17.02 -3.13
N VAL A 34 7.24 -17.03 -3.95
CA VAL A 34 8.19 -15.93 -4.07
C VAL A 34 7.66 -14.89 -5.06
N THR A 35 7.82 -13.61 -4.72
CA THR A 35 7.45 -12.47 -5.58
C THR A 35 8.54 -11.40 -5.57
N ALA A 36 8.55 -10.54 -6.59
CA ALA A 36 9.60 -9.52 -6.78
C ALA A 36 9.61 -8.46 -5.67
N ARG A 37 8.44 -8.09 -5.16
CA ARG A 37 8.25 -7.13 -4.07
C ARG A 37 6.97 -7.43 -3.29
N GLY A 38 6.62 -6.57 -2.35
CA GLY A 38 5.33 -6.57 -1.67
C GLY A 38 5.38 -7.08 -0.23
N PRO A 39 4.23 -7.09 0.46
CA PRO A 39 4.13 -7.46 1.87
C PRO A 39 4.62 -8.88 2.11
N TYR A 40 5.58 -9.04 3.04
CA TYR A 40 6.12 -10.32 3.48
C TYR A 40 5.81 -10.59 4.95
N THR A 41 5.69 -9.53 5.76
CA THR A 41 5.12 -9.55 7.11
C THR A 41 3.61 -9.30 7.08
N GLY A 42 2.93 -9.57 8.19
CA GLY A 42 1.48 -9.44 8.26
C GLY A 42 0.74 -10.67 7.71
N LYS A 43 -0.59 -10.54 7.72
CA LYS A 43 -1.50 -11.54 7.14
C LYS A 43 -1.31 -11.66 5.62
N PRO A 44 -1.67 -12.81 5.00
CA PRO A 44 -1.74 -12.93 3.55
C PRO A 44 -2.55 -11.80 2.92
N LYS A 45 -2.10 -11.28 1.78
CA LYS A 45 -2.74 -10.14 1.11
C LYS A 45 -3.71 -10.65 0.06
N LEU A 46 -4.97 -10.24 0.16
CA LEU A 46 -5.98 -10.48 -0.86
C LEU A 46 -5.65 -9.67 -2.13
N VAL A 47 -5.75 -10.33 -3.27
CA VAL A 47 -5.77 -9.75 -4.62
C VAL A 47 -6.95 -10.34 -5.40
N THR A 48 -7.59 -9.52 -6.24
CA THR A 48 -8.83 -9.88 -6.94
C THR A 48 -8.67 -10.04 -8.44
N ASN A 49 -7.52 -9.64 -8.98
CA ASN A 49 -7.14 -9.81 -10.37
C ASN A 49 -5.62 -9.77 -10.52
N PHE A 50 -5.12 -10.16 -11.69
CA PHE A 50 -3.68 -10.21 -11.93
C PHE A 50 -3.00 -8.82 -11.94
N LEU A 51 -3.69 -7.76 -12.37
CA LEU A 51 -3.12 -6.40 -12.34
C LEU A 51 -2.91 -5.94 -10.88
N GLU A 52 -3.83 -6.24 -9.98
CA GLU A 52 -3.69 -5.97 -8.55
C GLU A 52 -2.52 -6.77 -7.94
N PHE A 53 -2.35 -8.03 -8.35
CA PHE A 53 -1.16 -8.81 -8.02
C PHE A 53 0.12 -8.12 -8.50
N GLN A 54 0.19 -7.68 -9.76
CA GLN A 54 1.37 -7.00 -10.31
C GLN A 54 1.69 -5.69 -9.59
N ASN A 55 0.66 -4.90 -9.27
CA ASN A 55 0.81 -3.64 -8.55
C ASN A 55 1.31 -3.83 -7.12
N THR A 56 0.94 -4.95 -6.48
CA THR A 56 1.28 -5.23 -5.08
C THR A 56 2.60 -6.00 -4.93
N PHE A 57 2.78 -7.04 -5.74
CA PHE A 57 3.85 -8.03 -5.61
C PHE A 57 4.92 -7.97 -6.71
N GLY A 58 4.69 -7.14 -7.73
CA GLY A 58 5.52 -7.07 -8.93
C GLY A 58 5.09 -8.05 -10.02
N GLY A 59 5.74 -7.97 -11.17
CA GLY A 59 5.44 -8.77 -12.35
C GLY A 59 5.93 -10.21 -12.27
N PHE A 60 6.17 -10.79 -13.45
CA PHE A 60 6.80 -12.11 -13.57
C PHE A 60 8.24 -12.04 -13.05
N LEU A 61 8.69 -13.13 -12.43
CA LEU A 61 10.06 -13.28 -11.98
C LEU A 61 10.90 -13.89 -13.12
N PRO A 62 12.11 -13.37 -13.37
CA PRO A 62 13.04 -14.05 -14.27
C PRO A 62 13.47 -15.39 -13.66
N GLU A 63 13.94 -16.31 -14.52
CA GLU A 63 14.65 -17.50 -14.04
C GLU A 63 15.91 -17.04 -13.28
N PRO A 64 16.16 -17.59 -12.06
CA PRO A 64 17.34 -17.22 -11.28
C PRO A 64 18.62 -17.74 -11.96
N GLU A 65 19.77 -17.30 -11.44
CA GLU A 65 21.06 -17.79 -11.93
C GLU A 65 21.16 -19.32 -11.86
N ALA A 66 21.95 -19.91 -12.75
CA ALA A 66 22.08 -21.36 -12.88
C ALA A 66 22.46 -22.05 -11.56
N SER A 67 23.30 -21.42 -10.73
CA SER A 67 23.67 -21.93 -9.41
C SER A 67 22.45 -22.14 -8.50
N VAL A 68 21.58 -21.15 -8.40
CA VAL A 68 20.34 -21.21 -7.62
C VAL A 68 19.35 -22.16 -8.29
N ARG A 69 19.12 -22.00 -9.59
CA ARG A 69 18.18 -22.84 -10.36
C ARG A 69 18.51 -24.32 -10.22
N ASP A 70 19.78 -24.69 -10.44
CA ASP A 70 20.22 -26.08 -10.45
C ASP A 70 20.30 -26.68 -9.04
N ALA A 71 20.54 -25.85 -8.01
CA ALA A 71 20.45 -26.27 -6.62
C ALA A 71 19.01 -26.68 -6.26
N TRP A 72 18.00 -25.98 -6.76
CA TRP A 72 16.60 -26.36 -6.55
C TRP A 72 16.16 -27.49 -7.49
N ALA A 73 16.44 -27.42 -8.79
CA ALA A 73 15.93 -28.40 -9.75
C ALA A 73 16.51 -29.81 -9.56
N ASN A 74 17.74 -29.92 -9.06
CA ASN A 74 18.44 -31.20 -8.89
C ASN A 74 18.43 -31.72 -7.45
N ASP A 75 17.79 -31.02 -6.51
CA ASP A 75 17.67 -31.47 -5.12
C ASP A 75 16.35 -32.28 -4.94
N PRO A 76 16.43 -33.60 -4.71
CA PRO A 76 15.24 -34.42 -4.53
C PRO A 76 14.49 -34.14 -3.21
N SER A 77 15.13 -33.47 -2.25
CA SER A 77 14.56 -33.16 -0.93
C SER A 77 13.93 -31.77 -0.85
N GLU A 78 14.49 -30.80 -1.57
CA GLU A 78 14.04 -29.40 -1.57
C GLU A 78 13.41 -28.95 -2.89
N GLY A 79 13.32 -29.81 -3.90
CA GLY A 79 13.13 -29.37 -5.29
C GLY A 79 11.90 -28.51 -5.60
N GLY A 80 12.13 -27.55 -6.52
CA GLY A 80 11.11 -26.61 -6.96
C GLY A 80 11.56 -25.66 -8.07
N ARG A 81 10.59 -25.04 -8.74
CA ARG A 81 10.74 -23.88 -9.64
C ARG A 81 9.89 -22.72 -9.13
N TRP A 82 10.18 -22.27 -7.92
CA TRP A 82 9.41 -21.23 -7.21
C TRP A 82 9.26 -19.91 -7.99
N TRP A 83 10.19 -19.58 -8.90
CA TRP A 83 10.12 -18.37 -9.73
C TRP A 83 8.95 -18.40 -10.72
N LEU A 84 8.33 -19.56 -10.95
CA LEU A 84 7.12 -19.70 -11.77
C LEU A 84 5.84 -19.31 -11.02
N PHE A 85 5.93 -18.99 -9.73
CA PHE A 85 4.77 -18.62 -8.91
C PHE A 85 3.89 -17.51 -9.54
N PRO A 86 4.43 -16.38 -10.07
CA PRO A 86 3.59 -15.38 -10.75
C PRO A 86 2.85 -15.91 -11.98
N LEU A 87 3.42 -16.87 -12.72
CA LEU A 87 2.74 -17.51 -13.86
C LEU A 87 1.60 -18.41 -13.39
N ALA A 88 1.77 -19.12 -12.27
CA ALA A 88 0.70 -19.90 -11.67
C ALA A 88 -0.46 -19.01 -11.17
N VAL A 89 -0.14 -17.86 -10.57
CA VAL A 89 -1.14 -16.85 -10.17
C VAL A 89 -1.87 -16.28 -11.39
N LYS A 90 -1.16 -16.02 -12.49
CA LYS A 90 -1.81 -15.64 -13.76
C LYS A 90 -2.76 -16.74 -14.24
N GLY A 91 -2.33 -18.01 -14.17
CA GLY A 91 -3.13 -19.18 -14.51
C GLY A 91 -4.42 -19.30 -13.69
N PHE A 92 -4.38 -18.96 -12.40
CA PHE A 92 -5.55 -18.89 -11.53
C PHE A 92 -6.59 -17.90 -12.06
N PHE A 93 -6.18 -16.66 -12.35
CA PHE A 93 -7.08 -15.62 -12.84
C PHE A 93 -7.59 -15.89 -14.26
N ASP A 94 -6.72 -16.36 -15.16
CA ASP A 94 -7.09 -16.76 -16.53
C ASP A 94 -8.14 -17.88 -16.54
N ASN A 95 -8.12 -18.73 -15.51
CA ASN A 95 -9.07 -19.82 -15.37
C ASN A 95 -10.35 -19.46 -14.61
N GLY A 96 -10.55 -18.20 -14.21
CA GLY A 96 -11.81 -17.71 -13.63
C GLY A 96 -11.79 -17.59 -12.11
N GLY A 97 -10.64 -17.77 -11.47
CA GLY A 97 -10.43 -17.39 -10.08
C GLY A 97 -10.65 -15.89 -9.85
N ARG A 98 -11.15 -15.52 -8.67
CA ARG A 98 -11.53 -14.12 -8.35
C ARG A 98 -11.00 -13.60 -7.02
N ARG A 99 -10.72 -14.49 -6.06
CA ARG A 99 -10.22 -14.14 -4.73
C ARG A 99 -9.01 -15.00 -4.44
N LEU A 100 -7.84 -14.37 -4.35
CA LEU A 100 -6.59 -15.03 -4.04
C LEU A 100 -5.89 -14.30 -2.90
N TYR A 101 -5.67 -15.00 -1.79
CA TYR A 101 -4.74 -14.57 -0.76
C TYR A 101 -3.33 -15.02 -1.13
N VAL A 102 -2.40 -14.09 -1.16
CA VAL A 102 -0.99 -14.36 -1.43
C VAL A 102 -0.17 -14.12 -0.19
N LYS A 103 0.62 -15.11 0.21
CA LYS A 103 1.70 -14.94 1.18
C LYS A 103 3.04 -15.00 0.45
N ARG A 104 3.76 -13.87 0.45
CA ARG A 104 5.10 -13.78 -0.11
C ARG A 104 6.09 -14.53 0.79
N VAL A 105 6.91 -15.38 0.16
CA VAL A 105 8.08 -16.01 0.76
C VAL A 105 9.32 -15.19 0.40
N VAL A 106 10.22 -15.05 1.36
CA VAL A 106 11.46 -14.27 1.26
C VAL A 106 12.56 -15.07 1.95
N GLY A 107 13.75 -15.15 1.35
CA GLY A 107 14.89 -15.84 1.96
C GLY A 107 15.37 -15.14 3.23
N GLY A 108 15.90 -15.90 4.20
CA GLY A 108 16.31 -15.38 5.49
C GLY A 108 17.39 -14.27 5.43
N GLY A 109 18.19 -14.24 4.37
CA GLY A 109 19.22 -13.21 4.13
C GLY A 109 18.75 -11.96 3.38
N ALA A 110 17.48 -11.90 2.96
CA ALA A 110 17.02 -10.86 2.06
C ALA A 110 17.04 -9.47 2.72
N ARG A 111 17.39 -8.45 1.95
CA ARG A 111 17.60 -7.09 2.45
C ARG A 111 16.84 -6.07 1.61
N ALA A 112 16.21 -5.11 2.28
CA ALA A 112 15.63 -3.95 1.63
C ALA A 112 16.72 -3.01 1.14
N ALA A 113 16.58 -2.52 -0.10
CA ALA A 113 17.44 -1.46 -0.60
C ALA A 113 17.35 -0.24 0.32
N SER A 114 18.47 0.43 0.57
CA SER A 114 18.50 1.58 1.44
C SER A 114 19.49 2.64 0.96
N GLY A 115 19.35 3.84 1.52
CA GLY A 115 20.24 4.95 1.28
C GLY A 115 20.06 6.01 2.36
N SER A 116 21.10 6.79 2.61
CA SER A 116 21.07 7.85 3.62
C SER A 116 21.28 9.21 2.98
N LEU A 117 20.58 10.21 3.49
CA LEU A 117 20.81 11.61 3.18
C LEU A 117 21.83 12.19 4.16
N GLY A 118 22.67 13.08 3.65
CA GLY A 118 23.57 13.90 4.44
C GLY A 118 22.85 15.14 4.96
N GLN A 119 23.59 16.25 5.05
CA GLN A 119 23.04 17.56 5.42
C GLN A 119 23.54 18.66 4.49
N GLY A 120 22.73 19.67 4.24
CA GLY A 120 23.10 20.85 3.45
C GLY A 120 21.88 21.54 2.87
N LEU A 121 22.12 22.57 2.05
CA LEU A 121 21.04 23.39 1.50
C LEU A 121 21.13 23.46 -0.02
N VAL A 122 20.08 22.96 -0.68
CA VAL A 122 19.98 22.87 -2.14
C VAL A 122 18.58 23.26 -2.59
N SER A 123 18.48 24.11 -3.60
CA SER A 123 17.21 24.52 -4.21
C SER A 123 17.27 24.36 -5.72
N GLN A 124 16.32 23.64 -6.33
CA GLN A 124 16.36 23.41 -7.78
C GLN A 124 16.06 24.68 -8.57
N VAL A 125 16.67 24.80 -9.74
CA VAL A 125 16.23 25.74 -10.77
C VAL A 125 14.91 25.24 -11.35
N THR A 126 13.90 26.10 -11.34
CA THR A 126 12.53 25.76 -11.80
C THR A 126 12.17 26.42 -13.12
N THR A 127 13.01 27.34 -13.61
CA THR A 127 12.87 27.96 -14.92
C THR A 127 14.24 28.12 -15.55
N ASP A 128 14.35 27.77 -16.83
CA ASP A 128 15.58 27.89 -17.59
C ASP A 128 16.08 29.35 -17.59
N ALA A 129 17.39 29.52 -17.49
CA ALA A 129 18.03 30.83 -17.58
C ALA A 129 19.23 30.75 -18.52
N ALA A 130 19.26 31.66 -19.50
CA ALA A 130 20.31 31.70 -20.49
C ALA A 130 21.63 32.23 -19.90
N ARG A 131 22.73 31.96 -20.62
CA ARG A 131 24.02 32.64 -20.37
C ARG A 131 23.82 34.15 -20.34
N GLY A 132 24.43 34.83 -19.38
CA GLY A 132 24.29 36.27 -19.17
C GLY A 132 23.11 36.67 -18.27
N ALA A 133 22.22 35.73 -17.89
CA ALA A 133 21.16 36.02 -16.95
C ALA A 133 21.73 36.21 -15.52
N ALA A 134 21.23 37.23 -14.80
CA ALA A 134 21.59 37.48 -13.40
C ALA A 134 20.47 37.06 -12.43
N ARG A 135 19.33 36.58 -12.93
CA ARG A 135 18.16 36.20 -12.11
C ARG A 135 17.88 34.72 -12.25
N LEU A 136 17.73 34.03 -11.12
CA LEU A 136 17.41 32.61 -11.06
C LEU A 136 16.10 32.37 -10.31
N GLN A 137 15.25 31.53 -10.90
CA GLN A 137 13.97 31.13 -10.35
C GLN A 137 14.11 29.76 -9.67
N LEU A 138 13.93 29.71 -8.34
CA LEU A 138 14.26 28.55 -7.52
C LEU A 138 13.02 27.82 -6.98
N GLY A 139 13.21 26.57 -6.54
CA GLY A 139 12.16 25.75 -5.94
C GLY A 139 11.69 26.30 -4.60
N HIS A 140 12.63 26.81 -3.80
CA HIS A 140 12.41 27.52 -2.54
C HIS A 140 13.56 28.48 -2.24
N LEU A 141 13.33 29.42 -1.32
CA LEU A 141 14.38 30.24 -0.68
C LEU A 141 14.48 29.96 0.83
N VAL A 142 13.91 28.83 1.26
CA VAL A 142 14.03 28.35 2.65
C VAL A 142 15.51 28.08 2.96
N GLY A 143 16.02 28.61 4.08
CA GLY A 143 17.40 28.48 4.56
C GLY A 143 18.41 29.48 3.97
N PHE A 144 18.02 30.29 2.98
CA PHE A 144 18.86 31.38 2.48
C PHE A 144 18.88 32.53 3.49
N THR A 145 19.96 33.31 3.55
CA THR A 145 20.02 34.52 4.40
C THR A 145 19.73 35.83 3.66
N GLY A 146 19.61 35.79 2.33
CA GLY A 146 19.33 36.96 1.49
C GLY A 146 20.58 37.56 0.85
N ALA A 147 20.65 38.89 0.77
CA ALA A 147 21.75 39.59 0.12
C ALA A 147 23.08 39.37 0.86
N GLY A 148 24.18 39.22 0.12
CA GLY A 148 25.51 38.89 0.64
C GLY A 148 25.78 37.38 0.81
N GLN A 149 24.77 36.52 0.67
CA GLN A 149 24.95 35.06 0.70
C GLN A 149 25.71 34.58 -0.53
N GLN A 150 26.82 33.85 -0.33
CA GLN A 150 27.48 33.15 -1.43
C GLN A 150 26.74 31.86 -1.78
N VAL A 151 26.57 31.62 -3.08
CA VAL A 151 25.91 30.43 -3.63
C VAL A 151 26.71 29.82 -4.77
N GLN A 152 26.53 28.52 -4.99
CA GLN A 152 27.10 27.78 -6.10
C GLN A 152 26.00 27.20 -6.97
N VAL A 153 26.14 27.33 -8.29
CA VAL A 153 25.20 26.82 -9.28
C VAL A 153 25.79 25.57 -9.89
N PHE A 154 25.02 24.48 -9.92
CA PHE A 154 25.46 23.18 -10.41
C PHE A 154 24.56 22.66 -11.52
N ARG A 155 25.16 21.87 -12.41
CA ARG A 155 24.45 21.13 -13.44
C ARG A 155 23.89 19.83 -12.87
N GLY A 156 22.63 19.53 -13.18
CA GLY A 156 21.91 18.41 -12.57
C GLY A 156 22.26 17.01 -13.08
N ASP A 157 22.85 16.88 -14.27
CA ASP A 157 23.19 15.60 -14.90
C ASP A 157 24.61 15.13 -14.54
N ASP A 158 25.61 16.01 -14.61
CA ASP A 158 27.02 15.69 -14.36
C ASP A 158 27.57 16.24 -13.03
N GLN A 159 26.75 16.96 -12.26
CA GLN A 159 27.10 17.53 -10.96
C GLN A 159 28.27 18.54 -11.01
N GLN A 160 28.60 19.10 -12.18
CA GLN A 160 29.67 20.09 -12.28
C GLN A 160 29.22 21.48 -11.81
N ALA A 161 30.11 22.15 -11.07
CA ALA A 161 29.92 23.55 -10.68
C ALA A 161 29.99 24.44 -11.93
N VAL A 162 28.91 25.18 -12.18
CA VAL A 162 28.77 26.12 -13.29
C VAL A 162 29.23 27.51 -12.89
N HIS A 163 28.92 27.94 -11.68
CA HIS A 163 29.20 29.30 -11.22
C HIS A 163 29.24 29.40 -9.69
N THR A 164 30.04 30.33 -9.17
CA THR A 164 29.99 30.78 -7.77
C THR A 164 29.71 32.28 -7.79
N ALA A 165 28.66 32.72 -7.09
CA ALA A 165 28.20 34.10 -7.08
C ALA A 165 27.70 34.51 -5.69
N THR A 166 27.57 35.82 -5.48
CA THR A 166 26.93 36.39 -4.29
C THR A 166 25.51 36.80 -4.65
N VAL A 167 24.56 36.50 -3.78
CA VAL A 167 23.19 36.99 -3.92
C VAL A 167 23.19 38.51 -3.66
N SER A 168 22.76 39.29 -4.65
CA SER A 168 22.62 40.75 -4.53
C SER A 168 21.20 41.19 -4.15
N GLY A 169 20.21 40.32 -4.34
CA GLY A 169 18.83 40.54 -3.92
C GLY A 169 17.98 39.29 -4.06
N TYR A 170 16.81 39.26 -3.41
CA TYR A 170 15.89 38.15 -3.47
C TYR A 170 14.43 38.61 -3.45
N ASP A 171 13.53 37.71 -3.83
CA ASP A 171 12.09 37.88 -3.75
C ASP A 171 11.48 36.56 -3.28
N MET A 172 10.97 36.53 -2.05
CA MET A 172 10.34 35.36 -1.44
C MET A 172 9.02 34.97 -2.12
N ALA A 173 8.24 35.95 -2.60
CA ALA A 173 6.95 35.69 -3.22
C ALA A 173 7.12 35.00 -4.58
N THR A 174 8.08 35.47 -5.38
CA THR A 174 8.41 34.81 -6.64
C THR A 174 9.41 33.68 -6.49
N ARG A 175 10.13 33.54 -5.37
CA ARG A 175 11.24 32.58 -5.14
C ARG A 175 12.43 32.81 -6.08
N ARG A 176 12.76 34.08 -6.28
CA ARG A 176 13.82 34.50 -7.20
C ARG A 176 15.02 35.04 -6.42
N ILE A 177 16.22 34.71 -6.88
CA ILE A 177 17.45 35.39 -6.46
C ILE A 177 18.03 36.18 -7.62
N THR A 178 18.70 37.28 -7.29
CA THR A 178 19.55 38.05 -8.19
C THR A 178 21.00 37.84 -7.78
N LEU A 179 21.86 37.53 -8.75
CA LEU A 179 23.29 37.33 -8.57
C LEU A 179 24.02 38.65 -8.81
N ASP A 180 25.14 38.86 -8.12
CA ASP A 180 26.06 39.98 -8.33
C ASP A 180 26.77 39.91 -9.69
N GLN A 181 27.00 38.69 -10.21
CA GLN A 181 27.57 38.42 -11.52
C GLN A 181 26.63 37.56 -12.37
N PRO A 182 26.52 37.84 -13.69
CA PRO A 182 25.66 37.06 -14.57
C PRO A 182 26.23 35.67 -14.85
N LEU A 183 25.34 34.73 -15.14
CA LEU A 183 25.70 33.32 -15.38
C LEU A 183 26.67 33.16 -16.56
N PRO A 184 27.76 32.40 -16.39
CA PRO A 184 28.72 32.13 -17.47
C PRO A 184 28.19 31.11 -18.50
N ALA A 185 27.18 30.32 -18.14
CA ALA A 185 26.53 29.33 -18.99
C ALA A 185 25.02 29.24 -18.69
N GLU A 186 24.27 28.59 -19.57
CA GLU A 186 22.84 28.35 -19.33
C GLU A 186 22.60 27.34 -18.21
N VAL A 187 21.49 27.52 -17.50
CA VAL A 187 20.93 26.53 -16.58
C VAL A 187 19.54 26.11 -17.02
N ARG A 188 19.20 24.84 -16.80
CA ARG A 188 17.97 24.20 -17.28
C ARG A 188 17.28 23.44 -16.16
N ALA A 189 15.99 23.72 -15.98
CA ALA A 189 15.14 23.02 -15.02
C ALA A 189 14.97 21.54 -15.40
N SER A 190 14.83 21.24 -16.69
CA SER A 190 14.67 19.87 -17.22
C SER A 190 15.90 18.98 -16.98
N ARG A 191 17.09 19.57 -16.90
CA ARG A 191 18.35 18.88 -16.57
C ARG A 191 18.52 18.65 -15.07
N GLY A 192 17.66 19.25 -14.24
CA GLY A 192 17.74 19.15 -12.78
C GLY A 192 18.80 20.04 -12.15
N ASP A 193 19.19 21.13 -12.82
CA ASP A 193 20.16 22.09 -12.30
C ASP A 193 19.68 22.69 -10.98
N TYR A 194 20.62 23.04 -10.11
CA TYR A 194 20.30 23.50 -8.75
C TYR A 194 21.30 24.52 -8.22
N VAL A 195 20.86 25.27 -7.21
CA VAL A 195 21.68 26.19 -6.42
C VAL A 195 21.97 25.53 -5.08
N GLN A 196 23.21 25.58 -4.65
CA GLN A 196 23.69 25.09 -3.37
C GLN A 196 24.21 26.25 -2.51
N VAL A 197 23.91 26.21 -1.22
CA VAL A 197 24.44 27.13 -0.21
C VAL A 197 25.38 26.35 0.69
N GLY A 198 26.63 26.82 0.82
CA GLY A 198 27.65 26.14 1.63
C GLY A 198 28.07 24.76 1.08
N GLN A 199 28.77 23.99 1.90
CA GLN A 199 29.16 22.62 1.59
C GLN A 199 28.10 21.63 2.13
N ARG A 200 27.95 20.50 1.45
CA ARG A 200 27.16 19.38 1.98
C ARG A 200 28.01 18.61 2.98
N GLY A 201 27.43 18.21 4.10
CA GLY A 201 28.05 17.32 5.08
C GLY A 201 27.67 15.87 4.84
N ASP A 202 28.63 14.96 5.07
CA ASP A 202 28.46 13.51 4.90
C ASP A 202 27.78 12.83 6.11
N GLU A 203 27.54 13.57 7.19
CA GLU A 203 26.85 13.07 8.36
C GLU A 203 25.44 12.63 8.00
N GLN A 204 25.13 11.35 8.22
CA GLN A 204 23.85 10.78 7.84
C GLN A 204 22.75 11.24 8.80
N THR A 205 21.73 11.91 8.24
CA THR A 205 20.65 12.51 9.01
C THR A 205 19.33 11.76 8.87
N LEU A 206 19.08 11.20 7.69
CA LEU A 206 17.82 10.53 7.39
C LEU A 206 18.09 9.32 6.49
N ARG A 207 17.71 8.13 6.96
CA ARG A 207 17.82 6.89 6.20
C ARG A 207 16.49 6.55 5.56
N PHE A 208 16.51 6.17 4.30
CA PHE A 208 15.38 5.58 3.60
C PHE A 208 15.66 4.11 3.30
N SER A 209 14.62 3.27 3.39
CA SER A 209 14.67 1.89 2.92
C SER A 209 13.45 1.61 2.05
N ALA A 210 13.57 0.69 1.10
CA ALA A 210 12.42 0.15 0.39
C ALA A 210 11.45 -0.53 1.39
N VAL A 211 10.15 -0.53 1.10
CA VAL A 211 9.12 -1.09 2.00
C VAL A 211 9.27 -2.61 2.22
N SER A 212 9.93 -3.30 1.30
CA SER A 212 10.10 -4.75 1.33
C SER A 212 11.46 -5.13 0.79
N PRO A 213 12.05 -6.24 1.26
CA PRO A 213 13.32 -6.74 0.75
C PRO A 213 13.24 -7.11 -0.73
N GLY A 214 14.42 -7.14 -1.36
CA GLY A 214 14.61 -7.52 -2.75
C GLY A 214 15.35 -6.47 -3.56
N THR A 215 15.91 -6.93 -4.68
CA THR A 215 16.67 -6.13 -5.64
C THR A 215 15.84 -5.01 -6.28
N TRP A 216 14.52 -5.16 -6.33
CA TRP A 216 13.58 -4.15 -6.86
C TRP A 216 13.79 -2.76 -6.24
N GLY A 217 14.14 -2.72 -4.96
CA GLY A 217 14.32 -1.47 -4.21
C GLY A 217 15.45 -0.60 -4.76
N GLY A 218 16.43 -1.18 -5.47
CA GLY A 218 17.56 -0.45 -6.05
C GLY A 218 17.16 0.56 -7.14
N GLY A 219 15.96 0.42 -7.72
CA GLY A 219 15.42 1.39 -8.67
C GLY A 219 14.64 2.54 -8.03
N VAL A 220 14.40 2.49 -6.71
CA VAL A 220 13.59 3.50 -6.01
C VAL A 220 14.43 4.75 -5.79
N GLN A 221 13.86 5.90 -6.17
CA GLN A 221 14.48 7.20 -5.97
C GLN A 221 13.64 8.03 -5.01
N VAL A 222 14.31 8.71 -4.09
CA VAL A 222 13.73 9.53 -3.04
C VAL A 222 14.28 10.94 -3.11
N ARG A 223 13.44 11.93 -2.89
CA ARG A 223 13.84 13.31 -2.77
C ARG A 223 13.12 13.95 -1.60
N VAL A 224 13.87 14.67 -0.79
CA VAL A 224 13.35 15.48 0.33
C VAL A 224 13.61 16.93 -0.01
N ARG A 225 12.61 17.79 0.19
CA ARG A 225 12.70 19.23 -0.07
C ARG A 225 12.09 20.00 1.09
N PRO A 226 12.64 21.16 1.46
CA PRO A 226 11.95 22.05 2.36
C PRO A 226 10.76 22.67 1.62
N MET A 227 9.66 22.87 2.35
CA MET A 227 8.47 23.54 1.85
C MET A 227 7.93 24.51 2.89
N VAL A 228 7.19 25.51 2.43
CA VAL A 228 6.41 26.40 3.31
C VAL A 228 5.06 25.75 3.56
N GLY A 229 4.83 25.22 4.76
CA GLY A 229 3.55 24.62 5.17
C GLY A 229 2.48 25.68 5.45
N ALA A 230 2.88 26.85 5.96
CA ALA A 230 1.98 27.99 6.16
C ALA A 230 2.75 29.32 6.14
N ALA A 231 2.11 30.38 5.61
CA ALA A 231 2.57 31.76 5.75
C ALA A 231 1.62 32.51 6.69
N LEU A 232 2.07 32.77 7.91
CA LEU A 232 1.25 33.32 8.98
C LEU A 232 1.52 34.82 9.15
N PRO A 233 0.48 35.67 9.24
CA PRO A 233 0.67 37.10 9.41
C PRO A 233 1.21 37.43 10.80
N VAL A 234 2.14 38.39 10.87
CA VAL A 234 2.50 39.02 12.14
C VAL A 234 1.33 39.91 12.59
N LEU A 235 1.03 39.90 13.88
CA LEU A 235 0.03 40.77 14.49
C LEU A 235 0.72 41.99 15.11
N PRO A 236 0.07 43.16 15.08
CA PRO A 236 0.63 44.36 15.67
C PRO A 236 0.66 44.29 17.20
N GLU A 237 1.60 45.03 17.79
CA GLU A 237 1.61 45.28 19.22
C GLU A 237 0.33 46.02 19.65
N PRO A 238 -0.30 45.68 20.80
CA PRO A 238 -1.52 46.36 21.26
C PRO A 238 -1.39 47.88 21.38
N GLN A 239 -0.17 48.36 21.58
CA GLN A 239 0.18 49.77 21.81
C GLN A 239 0.25 50.60 20.52
N GLU A 240 0.24 49.97 19.34
CA GLU A 240 0.35 50.67 18.06
C GLU A 240 -0.95 51.40 17.64
N GLY A 241 -2.10 51.14 18.26
CA GLY A 241 -3.34 51.86 17.98
C GLY A 241 -4.00 51.54 16.62
N GLY A 242 -4.79 52.50 16.10
CA GLY A 242 -5.70 52.29 14.94
C GLY A 242 -5.06 52.51 13.57
N LEU A 243 -5.63 51.90 12.52
CA LEU A 243 -5.19 52.10 11.13
C LEU A 243 -5.74 53.39 10.52
N PHE A 244 -4.99 53.97 9.58
CA PHE A 244 -5.49 54.97 8.65
C PHE A 244 -4.95 54.69 7.24
N VAL A 245 -5.70 55.16 6.24
CA VAL A 245 -5.28 55.19 4.84
C VAL A 245 -5.61 56.58 4.31
N THR A 246 -4.63 57.22 3.68
CA THR A 246 -4.74 58.54 3.07
C THR A 246 -4.03 58.53 1.71
N ARG A 247 -3.89 59.69 1.08
CA ARG A 247 -3.22 59.88 -0.20
C ARG A 247 -2.38 61.15 -0.19
N LEU A 248 -1.33 61.16 -1.01
CA LEU A 248 -0.57 62.38 -1.30
C LEU A 248 -1.51 63.44 -1.91
N VAL A 249 -1.41 64.68 -1.43
CA VAL A 249 -2.20 65.81 -1.96
C VAL A 249 -1.43 66.67 -2.96
N ALA A 250 -0.13 66.42 -3.11
CA ALA A 250 0.76 67.05 -4.07
C ALA A 250 1.86 66.05 -4.48
N ASP A 251 2.50 66.30 -5.62
CA ASP A 251 3.65 65.52 -6.07
C ASP A 251 4.81 65.69 -5.06
N ALA A 252 5.45 64.59 -4.70
CA ALA A 252 6.63 64.56 -3.87
C ALA A 252 7.87 64.32 -4.76
N PRO A 253 8.78 65.29 -4.89
CA PRO A 253 10.03 65.10 -5.62
C PRO A 253 10.85 63.92 -5.07
N GLU A 254 11.74 63.39 -5.90
CA GLU A 254 12.72 62.37 -5.49
C GLU A 254 13.47 62.84 -4.22
N ASP A 255 13.64 61.93 -3.27
CA ASP A 255 14.33 62.13 -1.99
C ASP A 255 13.81 63.31 -1.14
N SER A 256 12.54 63.70 -1.32
CA SER A 256 11.92 64.75 -0.51
C SER A 256 11.88 64.38 0.98
N GLY A 257 12.26 65.30 1.87
CA GLY A 257 12.26 65.06 3.32
C GLY A 257 10.88 65.15 3.99
N THR A 258 9.88 65.68 3.29
CA THR A 258 8.51 65.86 3.79
C THR A 258 7.50 65.63 2.69
N VAL A 259 6.37 65.01 3.01
CA VAL A 259 5.25 64.82 2.08
C VAL A 259 3.95 65.33 2.68
N GLU A 260 3.07 65.91 1.85
CA GLU A 260 1.73 66.33 2.28
C GLU A 260 0.69 65.25 1.94
N VAL A 261 -0.11 64.86 2.93
CA VAL A 261 -1.23 63.92 2.77
C VAL A 261 -2.56 64.54 3.20
N ALA A 262 -3.67 63.97 2.73
CA ALA A 262 -4.99 64.42 3.16
C ALA A 262 -5.22 64.07 4.64
N ALA A 263 -5.81 65.00 5.41
CA ALA A 263 -6.20 64.73 6.78
C ALA A 263 -7.32 63.68 6.83
N VAL A 264 -7.17 62.68 7.68
CA VAL A 264 -8.13 61.59 7.88
C VAL A 264 -8.27 61.28 9.36
N THR A 265 -9.40 60.69 9.76
CA THR A 265 -9.61 60.24 11.14
C THR A 265 -8.52 59.24 11.55
N GLY A 266 -7.89 59.47 12.69
CA GLY A 266 -6.79 58.64 13.19
C GLY A 266 -5.39 59.06 12.74
N LEU A 267 -5.26 60.10 11.89
CA LEU A 267 -3.99 60.73 11.52
C LEU A 267 -3.80 62.05 12.29
N ASP A 268 -3.53 61.94 13.59
CA ASP A 268 -3.27 63.06 14.51
C ASP A 268 -2.09 62.67 15.44
N PRO A 269 -1.05 63.51 15.61
CA PRO A 269 0.08 63.21 16.49
C PRO A 269 -0.32 62.85 17.94
N ASP A 270 -1.41 63.42 18.48
CA ASP A 270 -1.79 63.19 19.88
C ASP A 270 -2.38 61.77 20.11
N GLY A 271 -2.85 61.11 19.05
CA GLY A 271 -3.44 59.76 19.09
C GLY A 271 -2.53 58.65 18.56
N LEU A 272 -1.29 58.97 18.19
CA LEU A 272 -0.36 58.09 17.51
C LEU A 272 0.94 57.91 18.32
N PRO A 273 1.61 56.74 18.24
CA PRO A 273 2.96 56.57 18.77
C PRO A 273 3.95 57.55 18.12
N ALA A 274 4.96 57.98 18.89
CA ALA A 274 5.99 58.90 18.41
C ALA A 274 6.74 58.38 17.17
N ASP A 275 6.91 57.06 17.06
CA ASP A 275 7.53 56.38 15.93
C ASP A 275 6.46 55.76 15.01
N THR A 276 5.65 56.59 14.35
CA THR A 276 4.60 56.11 13.45
C THR A 276 5.17 55.66 12.11
N TRP A 277 4.73 54.52 11.59
CA TRP A 277 5.18 54.03 10.29
C TRP A 277 4.08 54.07 9.23
N VAL A 278 4.46 54.45 8.02
CA VAL A 278 3.61 54.44 6.83
C VAL A 278 4.28 53.70 5.69
N GLN A 279 3.48 53.09 4.85
CA GLN A 279 3.88 52.52 3.58
C GLN A 279 3.48 53.47 2.45
N ILE A 280 4.47 53.83 1.62
CA ILE A 280 4.30 54.67 0.43
C ILE A 280 4.96 53.93 -0.74
N GLY A 281 4.16 53.51 -1.71
CA GLY A 281 4.65 52.59 -2.75
C GLY A 281 5.09 51.23 -2.15
N PRO A 282 6.25 50.68 -2.56
CA PRO A 282 6.74 49.39 -2.06
C PRO A 282 7.40 49.50 -0.67
N ASP A 283 7.82 50.70 -0.26
CA ASP A 283 8.71 50.90 0.88
C ASP A 283 7.96 51.42 2.12
N ARG A 284 8.58 51.21 3.30
CA ARG A 284 8.06 51.61 4.60
C ARG A 284 8.95 52.68 5.21
N PHE A 285 8.33 53.70 5.79
CA PHE A 285 9.04 54.85 6.35
C PHE A 285 8.49 55.18 7.74
N GLY A 286 9.40 55.36 8.70
CA GLY A 286 9.07 55.92 10.01
C GLY A 286 8.92 57.43 9.89
N VAL A 287 7.72 57.96 10.13
CA VAL A 287 7.38 59.36 9.91
C VAL A 287 7.04 60.08 11.20
N GLN A 288 7.40 61.36 11.27
CA GLN A 288 6.83 62.27 12.26
C GLN A 288 5.57 62.90 11.67
N VAL A 289 4.46 62.81 12.41
CA VAL A 289 3.16 63.30 11.96
C VAL A 289 2.97 64.74 12.45
N GLY A 290 2.82 65.68 11.52
CA GLY A 290 2.49 67.07 11.83
C GLY A 290 1.04 67.26 12.29
N ARG A 291 0.73 68.40 12.91
CA ARG A 291 -0.66 68.72 13.27
C ARG A 291 -1.49 68.98 12.00
N PRO A 292 -2.74 68.46 11.92
CA PRO A 292 -3.61 68.75 10.79
C PRO A 292 -3.87 70.26 10.63
N ALA A 293 -3.67 70.78 9.42
CA ALA A 293 -3.94 72.17 9.05
C ALA A 293 -4.54 72.21 7.63
N ASP A 294 -5.59 73.00 7.43
CA ASP A 294 -6.26 73.18 6.13
C ASP A 294 -6.64 71.88 5.40
N GLY A 295 -7.06 70.85 6.15
CA GLY A 295 -7.44 69.55 5.60
C GLY A 295 -6.26 68.68 5.14
N LYS A 296 -5.03 69.06 5.47
CA LYS A 296 -3.79 68.35 5.15
C LYS A 296 -2.99 68.02 6.42
N VAL A 297 -2.10 67.05 6.29
CA VAL A 297 -1.12 66.67 7.32
C VAL A 297 0.24 66.54 6.63
N THR A 298 1.28 67.15 7.21
CA THR A 298 2.66 66.97 6.77
C THR A 298 3.26 65.75 7.47
N LEU A 299 3.80 64.82 6.70
CA LEU A 299 4.62 63.72 7.20
C LEU A 299 6.09 64.04 6.95
N THR A 300 6.89 64.05 8.01
CA THR A 300 8.35 64.25 7.91
C THR A 300 9.05 62.89 7.88
N LEU A 301 9.80 62.63 6.81
CA LEU A 301 10.60 61.43 6.63
C LEU A 301 11.95 61.57 7.38
N PRO A 302 12.61 60.46 7.75
CA PRO A 302 13.92 60.50 8.37
C PRO A 302 14.95 61.20 7.46
N ALA A 303 15.90 61.91 8.06
CA ALA A 303 16.95 62.58 7.29
C ALA A 303 17.77 61.56 6.47
N GLY A 304 17.97 61.84 5.18
CA GLY A 304 18.70 60.95 4.27
C GLY A 304 17.87 59.80 3.69
N THR A 305 16.54 59.83 3.83
CA THR A 305 15.64 58.89 3.14
C THR A 305 15.77 59.04 1.63
N THR A 306 15.98 57.91 0.93
CA THR A 306 15.95 57.88 -0.53
C THR A 306 14.67 57.25 -1.04
N HIS A 307 14.01 57.89 -2.00
CA HIS A 307 12.82 57.37 -2.66
C HIS A 307 12.64 58.02 -4.04
N THR A 308 12.10 57.26 -5.00
CA THR A 308 11.68 57.80 -6.30
C THR A 308 10.64 58.90 -6.17
N ALA A 309 10.51 59.77 -7.16
CA ALA A 309 9.42 60.75 -7.19
C ALA A 309 8.03 60.06 -7.11
N TRP A 310 7.11 60.66 -6.36
CA TRP A 310 5.75 60.17 -6.17
C TRP A 310 4.72 61.19 -6.62
N ASP A 311 3.74 60.74 -7.40
CA ASP A 311 2.68 61.62 -7.90
C ASP A 311 1.57 61.84 -6.86
N ALA A 312 0.90 62.99 -6.94
CA ALA A 312 -0.30 63.28 -6.18
C ALA A 312 -1.36 62.18 -6.37
N GLY A 313 -2.04 61.82 -5.28
CA GLY A 313 -3.03 60.74 -5.25
C GLY A 313 -2.45 59.36 -4.91
N LEU A 314 -1.13 59.19 -4.82
CA LEU A 314 -0.52 57.93 -4.36
C LEU A 314 -0.98 57.61 -2.92
N THR A 315 -1.37 56.35 -2.69
CA THR A 315 -1.85 55.88 -1.40
C THR A 315 -0.73 55.88 -0.37
N VAL A 316 -1.02 56.46 0.80
CA VAL A 316 -0.18 56.38 2.00
C VAL A 316 -0.98 55.65 3.06
N ARG A 317 -0.50 54.48 3.47
CA ARG A 317 -1.19 53.62 4.43
C ARG A 317 -0.37 53.50 5.70
N ARG A 318 -1.02 53.56 6.86
CA ARG A 318 -0.36 53.21 8.12
C ARG A 318 -0.01 51.71 8.13
N VAL A 319 1.20 51.39 8.58
CA VAL A 319 1.62 50.03 8.91
C VAL A 319 2.05 49.98 10.37
N ARG A 320 1.51 49.03 11.12
CA ARG A 320 1.78 48.89 12.56
C ARG A 320 2.89 47.89 12.80
N ARG A 321 3.74 48.20 13.77
CA ARG A 321 4.84 47.30 14.18
C ARG A 321 4.29 46.08 14.91
N GLY A 322 4.86 44.92 14.59
CA GLY A 322 4.67 43.66 15.31
C GLY A 322 5.63 43.47 16.49
N ASN A 323 6.74 44.22 16.51
CA ASN A 323 7.65 44.37 17.65
C ASN A 323 8.29 45.76 17.66
N THR A 324 8.59 46.28 18.85
CA THR A 324 9.24 47.59 19.01
C THR A 324 10.76 47.51 19.09
N ALA A 325 11.31 46.31 19.35
CA ALA A 325 12.73 46.03 19.42
C ALA A 325 13.00 44.55 19.12
N ALA A 326 14.27 44.19 18.93
CA ALA A 326 14.69 42.80 18.87
C ALA A 326 14.28 42.07 20.17
N GLY A 327 13.77 40.86 20.02
CA GLY A 327 13.32 40.05 21.15
C GLY A 327 12.85 38.67 20.71
N ARG A 328 12.52 37.83 21.70
CA ARG A 328 12.17 36.42 21.46
C ARG A 328 10.70 36.19 21.14
N THR A 329 9.82 37.19 21.27
CA THR A 329 8.38 36.98 21.18
C THR A 329 7.75 37.85 20.10
N LEU A 330 6.91 37.24 19.26
CA LEU A 330 6.04 37.93 18.30
C LEU A 330 4.61 37.44 18.46
N ARG A 331 3.64 38.33 18.22
CA ARG A 331 2.24 37.93 18.09
C ARG A 331 1.95 37.51 16.66
N ILE A 332 1.38 36.32 16.46
CA ILE A 332 1.20 35.70 15.14
C ILE A 332 -0.26 35.27 14.95
N GLY A 333 -0.86 35.68 13.85
CA GLY A 333 -2.21 35.28 13.48
C GLY A 333 -2.23 33.81 13.05
N GLY A 334 -3.09 33.01 13.67
CA GLY A 334 -3.14 31.57 13.40
C GLY A 334 -1.99 30.78 14.02
N ALA A 335 -1.39 31.28 15.11
CA ALA A 335 -0.30 30.63 15.84
C ALA A 335 -0.60 29.17 16.23
N GLY A 336 -1.86 28.75 16.36
CA GLY A 336 -2.24 27.35 16.60
C GLY A 336 -1.84 26.35 15.50
N ARG A 337 -1.35 26.81 14.34
CA ARG A 337 -0.71 25.94 13.33
C ARG A 337 0.76 25.63 13.65
N LEU A 338 1.40 26.44 14.47
CA LEU A 338 2.75 26.23 14.96
C LEU A 338 2.73 25.23 16.12
N TYR A 339 3.90 24.68 16.41
CA TYR A 339 4.10 23.71 17.48
C TYR A 339 5.50 23.92 18.07
N GLU A 340 5.71 23.44 19.29
CA GLU A 340 7.03 23.48 19.93
C GLU A 340 8.05 22.72 19.09
N GLY A 341 9.19 23.35 18.83
CA GLY A 341 10.24 22.83 17.94
C GLY A 341 9.96 23.04 16.44
N ALA A 342 8.87 23.69 16.05
CA ALA A 342 8.63 24.10 14.67
C ALA A 342 9.69 25.10 14.20
N VAL A 343 10.04 25.06 12.92
CA VAL A 343 11.00 25.99 12.33
C VAL A 343 10.22 27.01 11.54
N VAL A 344 10.52 28.29 11.75
CA VAL A 344 9.95 29.37 10.96
C VAL A 344 11.05 30.17 10.31
N GLN A 345 10.81 30.58 9.07
CA GLN A 345 11.64 31.57 8.38
C GLN A 345 10.93 32.91 8.40
N LEU A 346 11.67 33.90 8.88
CA LEU A 346 11.30 35.28 9.00
C LEU A 346 11.93 36.06 7.84
N ASP A 347 11.19 37.01 7.31
CA ASP A 347 11.62 37.94 6.27
C ASP A 347 11.36 39.36 6.78
N ASP A 348 12.43 40.10 7.08
CA ASP A 348 12.34 41.49 7.52
C ASP A 348 12.41 42.50 6.35
N GLY A 349 12.38 42.00 5.12
CA GLY A 349 12.54 42.75 3.87
C GLY A 349 14.00 42.94 3.44
N THR A 350 14.97 42.68 4.31
CA THR A 350 16.41 42.82 4.03
C THR A 350 17.18 41.52 4.18
N ALA A 351 16.77 40.68 5.12
CA ALA A 351 17.40 39.42 5.48
C ALA A 351 16.36 38.34 5.78
N LEU A 352 16.76 37.10 5.52
CA LEU A 352 15.99 35.91 5.85
C LEU A 352 16.61 35.24 7.06
N THR A 353 15.81 35.02 8.11
CA THR A 353 16.27 34.44 9.37
C THR A 353 15.43 33.22 9.73
N ALA A 354 16.08 32.07 9.93
CA ALA A 354 15.43 30.87 10.45
C ALA A 354 15.56 30.82 11.98
N VAL A 355 14.44 30.58 12.67
CA VAL A 355 14.37 30.42 14.13
C VAL A 355 13.45 29.25 14.49
N ASN A 356 13.61 28.73 15.70
CA ASN A 356 12.80 27.63 16.20
C ASN A 356 11.76 28.18 17.19
N VAL A 357 10.54 27.64 17.15
CA VAL A 357 9.47 27.94 18.09
C VAL A 357 9.76 27.21 19.40
N GLU A 358 9.92 27.96 20.49
CA GLU A 358 10.09 27.45 21.85
C GLU A 358 8.75 27.25 22.55
N ALA A 359 7.81 28.19 22.37
CA ALA A 359 6.47 28.10 22.97
C ALA A 359 5.41 28.85 22.17
N VAL A 360 4.16 28.38 22.25
CA VAL A 360 2.99 29.04 21.68
C VAL A 360 1.92 29.20 22.75
N THR A 361 1.57 30.45 23.09
CA THR A 361 0.53 30.77 24.08
C THR A 361 -0.48 31.75 23.49
N GLY A 362 -1.64 31.25 23.08
CA GLY A 362 -2.64 32.07 22.38
C GLY A 362 -2.10 32.52 21.01
N ASP A 363 -1.92 33.83 20.83
CA ASP A 363 -1.28 34.41 19.65
C ASP A 363 0.20 34.76 19.85
N ALA A 364 0.73 34.65 21.07
CA ALA A 364 2.13 34.91 21.35
C ALA A 364 2.98 33.67 21.04
N VAL A 365 4.01 33.85 20.21
CA VAL A 365 4.97 32.83 19.82
C VAL A 365 6.34 33.25 20.33
N THR A 366 6.96 32.41 21.16
CA THR A 366 8.31 32.61 21.67
C THR A 366 9.30 31.75 20.88
N PHE A 367 10.43 32.33 20.48
CA PHE A 367 11.47 31.70 19.69
C PHE A 367 12.71 31.36 20.51
N ASP A 368 13.52 30.44 20.00
CA ASP A 368 14.77 29.94 20.59
C ASP A 368 15.86 31.01 20.75
N ARG A 369 15.77 32.11 20.01
CA ARG A 369 16.69 33.25 20.02
C ARG A 369 15.94 34.55 19.74
N ASP A 370 16.64 35.67 19.95
CA ASP A 370 16.10 36.97 19.55
C ASP A 370 15.93 37.02 18.03
N VAL A 371 14.76 37.49 17.61
CA VAL A 371 14.47 37.79 16.22
C VAL A 371 15.05 39.18 15.92
N PRO A 372 16.08 39.28 15.06
CA PRO A 372 16.63 40.57 14.68
C PRO A 372 15.66 41.30 13.76
N GLY A 373 15.57 42.63 13.90
CA GLY A 373 14.78 43.47 13.00
C GLY A 373 13.42 43.92 13.55
N THR A 374 12.80 44.84 12.81
CA THR A 374 11.45 45.37 13.08
C THR A 374 10.47 44.72 12.11
N PHE A 375 9.53 43.95 12.63
CA PHE A 375 8.45 43.33 11.89
C PHE A 375 7.22 44.22 11.93
N PHE A 376 6.39 44.08 10.90
CA PHE A 376 5.15 44.81 10.74
C PHE A 376 4.01 43.83 10.46
N GLU A 377 2.78 44.28 10.64
CA GLU A 377 1.58 43.46 10.37
C GLU A 377 1.44 43.02 8.91
N THR A 378 2.21 43.62 8.00
CA THR A 378 2.30 43.21 6.58
C THR A 378 3.29 42.07 6.35
N ASP A 379 4.13 41.77 7.33
CA ASP A 379 5.11 40.69 7.25
C ASP A 379 4.47 39.34 7.57
N ARG A 380 5.11 38.31 7.05
CA ARG A 380 4.67 36.93 7.24
C ARG A 380 5.82 36.08 7.73
N ILE A 381 5.50 35.21 8.67
CA ILE A 381 6.40 34.16 9.10
C ILE A 381 6.04 32.88 8.33
N HIS A 382 7.05 32.16 7.86
CA HIS A 382 6.87 30.99 7.02
C HIS A 382 7.19 29.73 7.83
N LEU A 383 6.18 28.92 8.16
CA LEU A 383 6.37 27.61 8.77
C LEU A 383 7.05 26.68 7.77
N ILE A 384 8.20 26.15 8.16
CA ILE A 384 9.03 25.27 7.35
C ILE A 384 8.75 23.81 7.71
N GLU A 385 8.37 23.03 6.69
CA GLU A 385 8.12 21.60 6.78
C GLU A 385 8.82 20.89 5.60
N ALA A 386 8.68 19.58 5.50
CA ALA A 386 9.25 18.77 4.44
C ALA A 386 8.21 18.30 3.43
N GLU A 387 8.64 18.20 2.18
CA GLU A 387 8.02 17.39 1.15
C GLU A 387 8.94 16.21 0.82
N VAL A 388 8.39 15.00 0.79
CA VAL A 388 9.07 13.80 0.31
C VAL A 388 8.41 13.37 -1.00
N SER A 389 9.19 13.32 -2.09
CA SER A 389 8.78 12.69 -3.34
C SER A 389 9.50 11.35 -3.51
N THR A 390 8.79 10.32 -3.96
CA THR A 390 9.36 9.03 -4.37
C THR A 390 9.02 8.77 -5.82
N ARG A 391 9.91 8.11 -6.55
CA ARG A 391 9.60 7.55 -7.88
C ARG A 391 10.26 6.21 -8.06
N PHE A 392 9.57 5.32 -8.77
CA PHE A 392 10.05 4.01 -9.13
C PHE A 392 9.51 3.69 -10.52
N THR A 393 10.33 3.10 -11.37
CA THR A 393 9.90 2.53 -12.65
C THR A 393 10.31 1.08 -12.64
N ASP A 394 9.34 0.20 -12.76
CA ASP A 394 9.62 -1.24 -12.80
C ASP A 394 10.22 -1.64 -14.16
N PRO A 395 10.84 -2.83 -14.26
CA PRO A 395 11.36 -3.33 -15.53
C PRO A 395 10.29 -3.52 -16.63
N GLY A 396 9.01 -3.60 -16.25
CA GLY A 396 7.87 -3.67 -17.17
C GLY A 396 7.43 -2.29 -17.72
N GLY A 397 8.06 -1.20 -17.27
CA GLY A 397 7.76 0.17 -17.68
C GLY A 397 6.65 0.85 -16.86
N ALA A 398 6.09 0.21 -15.83
CA ALA A 398 5.13 0.84 -14.95
C ALA A 398 5.84 1.82 -14.01
N ALA A 399 5.41 3.07 -14.02
CA ALA A 399 5.96 4.11 -13.16
C ALA A 399 5.01 4.43 -12.01
N VAL A 400 5.55 4.45 -10.79
CA VAL A 400 4.86 4.86 -9.57
C VAL A 400 5.57 6.09 -9.02
N THR A 401 4.80 7.13 -8.67
CA THR A 401 5.32 8.34 -8.02
C THR A 401 4.42 8.67 -6.84
N GLU A 402 5.02 8.97 -5.70
CA GLU A 402 4.30 9.38 -4.49
C GLU A 402 4.85 10.73 -4.02
N THR A 403 3.99 11.58 -3.45
CA THR A 403 4.42 12.86 -2.90
C THR A 403 3.68 13.14 -1.61
N PHE A 404 4.45 13.45 -0.58
CA PHE A 404 3.98 13.65 0.79
C PHE A 404 4.47 15.01 1.27
N GLY A 405 3.58 16.01 1.34
CA GLY A 405 3.87 17.34 1.89
C GLY A 405 3.43 17.49 3.34
N ASN A 406 3.77 18.64 3.92
CA ASN A 406 3.48 19.05 5.30
C ASN A 406 4.01 18.05 6.34
N LEU A 407 5.23 17.56 6.11
CA LEU A 407 5.88 16.60 7.00
C LEU A 407 6.78 17.32 8.00
N ARG A 408 6.62 17.01 9.29
CA ARG A 408 7.40 17.60 10.37
C ARG A 408 8.69 16.82 10.59
N PHE A 409 9.78 17.53 10.88
CA PHE A 409 11.06 16.93 11.30
C PHE A 409 11.07 16.55 12.79
N SER A 410 10.24 17.22 13.59
CA SER A 410 10.15 17.10 15.05
C SER A 410 8.68 17.01 15.49
N GLY A 411 8.46 16.60 16.75
CA GLY A 411 7.13 16.47 17.36
C GLY A 411 6.46 15.11 17.14
N ASP A 412 5.42 14.85 17.95
CA ASP A 412 4.66 13.60 17.97
C ASP A 412 3.63 13.48 16.83
N THR A 413 3.28 12.22 16.54
CA THR A 413 2.43 11.69 15.46
C THR A 413 1.10 12.43 15.23
N PRO A 414 0.51 12.41 14.00
CA PRO A 414 0.87 11.60 12.81
C PRO A 414 1.60 12.38 11.70
N ALA A 415 1.96 13.64 11.92
CA ALA A 415 2.59 14.48 10.88
C ALA A 415 4.13 14.35 10.80
N ASN A 416 4.77 13.59 11.70
CA ASN A 416 6.21 13.36 11.65
C ASN A 416 6.59 12.57 10.38
N LEU A 417 7.64 13.00 9.69
CA LEU A 417 8.10 12.44 8.40
C LEU A 417 8.21 10.91 8.40
N ALA A 418 8.82 10.32 9.42
CA ALA A 418 9.02 8.87 9.48
C ALA A 418 7.68 8.14 9.63
N THR A 419 6.84 8.60 10.56
CA THR A 419 5.53 7.99 10.85
C THR A 419 4.50 8.18 9.74
N ALA A 420 4.56 9.31 9.04
CA ALA A 420 3.71 9.59 7.89
C ALA A 420 4.06 8.66 6.72
N LEU A 421 5.35 8.41 6.47
CA LEU A 421 5.78 7.47 5.43
C LEU A 421 5.49 6.02 5.82
N GLU A 422 5.69 5.63 7.09
CA GLU A 422 5.35 4.29 7.57
C GLU A 422 3.90 3.91 7.26
N SER A 423 2.97 4.85 7.45
CA SER A 423 1.53 4.61 7.25
C SER A 423 1.04 4.83 5.82
N ARG A 424 1.69 5.68 5.02
CA ARG A 424 1.14 6.14 3.73
C ARG A 424 1.94 5.73 2.49
N SER A 425 3.23 5.39 2.65
CA SER A 425 4.11 5.09 1.51
C SER A 425 4.07 3.62 1.12
N GLN A 426 3.97 3.36 -0.19
CA GLN A 426 4.03 2.03 -0.79
C GLN A 426 5.44 1.69 -1.30
N LEU A 427 6.35 2.67 -1.41
CA LEU A 427 7.70 2.44 -1.93
C LEU A 427 8.76 2.40 -0.84
N VAL A 428 8.70 3.33 0.12
CA VAL A 428 9.77 3.52 1.12
C VAL A 428 9.28 3.63 2.55
N ARG A 429 10.22 3.42 3.47
CA ARG A 429 10.20 3.80 4.88
C ARG A 429 11.32 4.78 5.15
N ALA A 430 11.16 5.58 6.20
CA ALA A 430 12.19 6.53 6.64
C ALA A 430 12.50 6.35 8.13
N THR A 431 13.77 6.53 8.47
CA THR A 431 14.27 6.47 9.85
C THR A 431 15.13 7.71 10.09
N ALA A 432 14.69 8.56 11.03
CA ALA A 432 15.48 9.69 11.49
C ALA A 432 16.73 9.18 12.24
N LEU A 433 17.89 9.76 11.95
CA LEU A 433 19.16 9.45 12.61
C LEU A 433 19.52 10.58 13.58
N PRO A 434 20.43 10.36 14.56
CA PRO A 434 20.77 11.35 15.59
C PRO A 434 21.24 12.72 15.07
N GLY A 435 21.74 12.81 13.83
CA GLY A 435 22.18 14.05 13.19
C GLY A 435 21.06 14.87 12.51
N LEU A 436 19.81 14.42 12.54
CA LEU A 436 18.70 15.14 11.88
C LEU A 436 18.50 16.52 12.51
N SER A 437 18.75 17.56 11.73
CA SER A 437 18.56 18.95 12.16
C SER A 437 17.24 19.52 11.65
N THR A 438 16.64 20.38 12.47
CA THR A 438 15.54 21.25 12.09
C THR A 438 16.04 22.53 11.40
N ASP A 439 17.34 22.83 11.48
CA ASP A 439 17.95 23.97 10.81
C ASP A 439 17.88 23.81 9.27
N PRO A 440 17.21 24.72 8.55
CA PRO A 440 17.12 24.64 7.10
C PRO A 440 18.48 24.73 6.38
N ALA A 441 19.51 25.29 7.00
CA ALA A 441 20.87 25.30 6.43
C ALA A 441 21.52 23.90 6.46
N ARG A 442 21.05 23.00 7.33
CA ARG A 442 21.50 21.61 7.49
C ARG A 442 20.41 20.61 7.07
N PHE A 443 19.65 20.96 6.05
CA PHE A 443 18.51 20.17 5.59
C PHE A 443 18.93 18.80 5.02
N PRO A 444 18.11 17.74 5.14
CA PRO A 444 18.42 16.44 4.57
C PRO A 444 18.48 16.48 3.03
N VAL A 445 19.68 16.32 2.48
CA VAL A 445 19.94 16.32 1.03
C VAL A 445 20.86 15.16 0.64
N PRO A 446 20.78 14.63 -0.60
CA PRO A 446 21.70 13.60 -1.05
C PRO A 446 23.13 14.17 -1.16
N ALA A 447 24.15 13.31 -1.10
CA ALA A 447 25.55 13.74 -1.26
C ALA A 447 25.80 14.43 -2.61
N THR A 448 25.14 13.95 -3.67
CA THR A 448 25.16 14.53 -5.01
C THR A 448 23.76 14.58 -5.61
N GLY A 449 23.51 15.51 -6.53
CA GLY A 449 22.23 15.64 -7.21
C GLY A 449 21.07 16.12 -6.33
N SER A 450 19.86 15.84 -6.80
CA SER A 450 18.58 16.17 -6.14
C SER A 450 17.75 14.94 -5.76
N TRP A 451 18.21 13.74 -6.10
CA TRP A 451 17.53 12.48 -5.83
C TRP A 451 18.52 11.49 -5.22
N LEU A 452 18.15 10.85 -4.13
CA LEU A 452 18.80 9.67 -3.59
C LEU A 452 18.26 8.44 -4.32
N THR A 453 19.13 7.65 -4.93
CA THR A 453 18.78 6.31 -5.42
C THR A 453 19.12 5.32 -4.32
N LEU A 454 18.16 4.48 -3.93
CA LEU A 454 18.43 3.42 -2.96
C LEU A 454 19.32 2.35 -3.60
N ALA A 455 20.16 1.69 -2.81
CA ALA A 455 21.06 0.65 -3.28
C ALA A 455 21.03 -0.56 -2.34
N ASP A 456 21.82 -1.59 -2.63
CA ASP A 456 22.07 -2.71 -1.72
C ASP A 456 20.84 -3.58 -1.38
N GLY A 457 19.77 -3.49 -2.17
CA GLY A 457 18.63 -4.40 -2.08
C GLY A 457 18.99 -5.77 -2.60
N ASP A 458 18.59 -6.81 -1.87
CA ASP A 458 18.94 -8.19 -2.16
C ASP A 458 17.76 -9.11 -1.85
N ASP A 459 17.46 -10.02 -2.77
CA ASP A 459 16.45 -11.07 -2.57
C ASP A 459 17.03 -12.29 -1.81
N ALA A 460 18.36 -12.43 -1.79
CA ALA A 460 19.11 -13.51 -1.13
C ALA A 460 18.58 -14.91 -1.48
N TYR A 461 18.39 -15.18 -2.78
CA TYR A 461 17.84 -16.46 -3.25
C TYR A 461 18.73 -17.66 -2.88
N GLU A 462 20.02 -17.46 -2.64
CA GLU A 462 20.93 -18.51 -2.15
C GLU A 462 20.64 -18.95 -0.71
N SER A 463 19.94 -18.11 0.07
CA SER A 463 19.53 -18.40 1.45
C SER A 463 18.10 -18.95 1.55
N LEU A 464 17.36 -18.97 0.44
CA LEU A 464 16.01 -19.49 0.39
C LEU A 464 16.03 -21.01 0.52
N SER A 465 15.12 -21.55 1.32
CA SER A 465 15.02 -22.99 1.61
C SER A 465 13.57 -23.47 1.62
N ALA A 466 13.36 -24.79 1.58
CA ALA A 466 12.01 -25.37 1.74
C ALA A 466 11.32 -24.93 3.03
N ALA A 467 12.08 -24.67 4.11
CA ALA A 467 11.55 -24.24 5.40
C ALA A 467 10.88 -22.85 5.34
N ASP A 468 11.31 -21.96 4.43
CA ASP A 468 10.70 -20.64 4.26
C ASP A 468 9.29 -20.73 3.67
N PHE A 469 9.02 -21.77 2.87
CA PHE A 469 7.69 -22.06 2.32
C PHE A 469 6.79 -22.75 3.34
N VAL A 470 7.32 -23.66 4.16
CA VAL A 470 6.60 -24.24 5.31
C VAL A 470 6.18 -23.12 6.26
N GLY A 471 7.13 -22.28 6.65
CA GLY A 471 6.92 -21.15 7.53
C GLY A 471 6.89 -21.51 9.02
N THR A 472 6.74 -20.48 9.85
CA THR A 472 6.75 -20.59 11.31
C THR A 472 5.53 -19.91 11.92
N ASP A 473 5.05 -20.46 13.04
CA ASP A 473 3.97 -19.85 13.81
C ASP A 473 4.51 -18.79 14.77
N GLY A 474 4.41 -17.52 14.36
CA GLY A 474 4.67 -16.35 15.20
C GLY A 474 3.42 -15.80 15.91
N GLY A 475 2.26 -16.46 15.77
CA GLY A 475 0.95 -15.90 16.09
C GLY A 475 0.42 -14.96 15.00
N SER A 476 -0.85 -14.54 15.13
CA SER A 476 -1.56 -13.87 14.05
C SER A 476 -0.87 -12.61 13.53
N GLY A 477 -0.75 -12.50 12.21
CA GLY A 477 -0.03 -11.42 11.52
C GLY A 477 1.50 -11.54 11.55
N ARG A 478 2.06 -12.50 12.28
CA ARG A 478 3.51 -12.78 12.32
C ARG A 478 3.89 -14.16 11.77
N ARG A 479 2.90 -14.94 11.31
CA ARG A 479 3.10 -16.21 10.63
C ARG A 479 3.76 -16.04 9.26
N THR A 480 4.55 -17.02 8.85
CA THR A 480 5.21 -17.09 7.54
C THR A 480 4.80 -18.35 6.77
N GLY A 481 5.18 -18.47 5.50
CA GLY A 481 4.92 -19.66 4.68
C GLY A 481 3.45 -20.11 4.63
N ILE A 482 3.23 -21.43 4.59
CA ILE A 482 1.92 -22.12 4.62
C ILE A 482 1.17 -21.79 5.91
N VAL A 483 1.88 -21.76 7.05
CA VAL A 483 1.29 -21.47 8.37
C VAL A 483 0.56 -20.12 8.38
N ALA A 484 1.01 -19.14 7.58
CA ALA A 484 0.32 -17.84 7.49
C ALA A 484 -1.09 -17.90 6.89
N LEU A 485 -1.44 -18.97 6.16
CA LEU A 485 -2.79 -19.14 5.64
C LEU A 485 -3.81 -19.42 6.76
N GLU A 486 -3.38 -19.80 7.97
CA GLU A 486 -4.24 -19.91 9.16
C GLU A 486 -4.87 -18.58 9.57
N ASP A 487 -4.30 -17.44 9.18
CA ASP A 487 -4.82 -16.12 9.57
C ASP A 487 -6.09 -15.70 8.82
N ILE A 488 -6.50 -16.51 7.83
CA ILE A 488 -7.60 -16.28 6.91
C ILE A 488 -8.47 -17.54 6.84
N ASP A 489 -9.64 -17.47 7.48
CA ASP A 489 -10.58 -18.59 7.55
C ASP A 489 -11.26 -18.87 6.20
N GLU A 490 -11.55 -17.82 5.43
CA GLU A 490 -12.27 -17.95 4.15
C GLU A 490 -11.52 -18.68 3.02
N ILE A 491 -10.29 -19.16 3.25
CA ILE A 491 -9.51 -19.90 2.24
C ILE A 491 -10.04 -21.33 2.12
N ALA A 492 -10.61 -21.68 0.96
CA ALA A 492 -11.13 -23.02 0.69
C ALA A 492 -10.17 -23.92 -0.10
N VAL A 493 -9.21 -23.32 -0.83
CA VAL A 493 -8.24 -24.04 -1.66
C VAL A 493 -6.84 -23.51 -1.43
N CYS A 494 -5.87 -24.38 -1.18
CA CYS A 494 -4.47 -24.00 -0.95
C CYS A 494 -3.54 -24.62 -1.99
N ALA A 495 -2.49 -23.87 -2.36
CA ALA A 495 -1.40 -24.38 -3.20
C ALA A 495 -0.08 -23.67 -2.88
N VAL A 496 1.04 -24.35 -3.15
CA VAL A 496 2.39 -23.75 -3.18
C VAL A 496 2.98 -23.96 -4.57
N PRO A 497 2.52 -23.22 -5.60
CA PRO A 497 2.80 -23.56 -6.98
C PRO A 497 4.28 -23.65 -7.32
N GLY A 498 4.67 -24.76 -7.95
CA GLY A 498 6.03 -24.99 -8.42
C GLY A 498 6.98 -25.49 -7.34
N MET A 499 6.48 -25.82 -6.16
CA MET A 499 7.25 -26.47 -5.10
C MET A 499 6.81 -27.93 -4.99
N TRP A 500 7.66 -28.87 -5.41
CA TRP A 500 7.39 -30.31 -5.33
C TRP A 500 8.19 -31.00 -4.22
N SER A 501 8.93 -30.23 -3.40
CA SER A 501 9.59 -30.73 -2.20
C SER A 501 8.61 -31.52 -1.35
N GLY A 502 8.97 -32.76 -1.01
CA GLY A 502 8.15 -33.61 -0.16
C GLY A 502 7.83 -32.96 1.20
N THR A 503 8.74 -32.14 1.73
CA THR A 503 8.55 -31.39 2.99
C THR A 503 7.46 -30.33 2.84
N VAL A 504 7.48 -29.55 1.77
CA VAL A 504 6.50 -28.48 1.50
C VAL A 504 5.13 -29.08 1.22
N GLU A 505 5.05 -30.09 0.36
CA GLU A 505 3.79 -30.75 0.00
C GLU A 505 3.17 -31.47 1.20
N SER A 506 3.99 -32.15 2.03
CA SER A 506 3.50 -32.78 3.27
C SER A 506 3.01 -31.75 4.30
N SER A 507 3.67 -30.59 4.38
CA SER A 507 3.24 -29.49 5.24
C SER A 507 1.90 -28.90 4.76
N LEU A 508 1.71 -28.73 3.46
CA LEU A 508 0.45 -28.27 2.88
C LEU A 508 -0.70 -29.25 3.13
N VAL A 509 -0.43 -30.55 2.99
CA VAL A 509 -1.39 -31.61 3.35
C VAL A 509 -1.74 -31.54 4.83
N THR A 510 -0.73 -31.48 5.70
CA THR A 510 -0.93 -31.42 7.16
C THR A 510 -1.75 -30.19 7.55
N HIS A 511 -1.48 -29.04 6.95
CA HIS A 511 -2.25 -27.81 7.13
C HIS A 511 -3.74 -28.01 6.85
N CYS A 512 -4.08 -28.68 5.74
CA CYS A 512 -5.47 -28.95 5.37
C CYS A 512 -6.12 -30.02 6.27
N GLU A 513 -5.35 -31.01 6.74
CA GLU A 513 -5.84 -32.06 7.66
C GLU A 513 -6.12 -31.53 9.08
N LEU A 514 -5.36 -30.54 9.52
CA LEU A 514 -5.53 -29.89 10.81
C LEU A 514 -6.76 -28.97 10.82
N LEU A 515 -6.88 -28.08 9.83
CA LEU A 515 -7.95 -27.07 9.80
C LEU A 515 -9.28 -27.62 9.28
N LYS A 516 -9.26 -28.62 8.40
CA LYS A 516 -10.44 -29.36 7.90
C LYS A 516 -11.53 -28.51 7.22
N ASP A 517 -11.19 -27.30 6.81
CA ASP A 517 -12.04 -26.32 6.11
C ASP A 517 -11.55 -26.07 4.66
N ARG A 518 -10.38 -26.62 4.30
CA ARG A 518 -9.68 -26.31 3.04
C ARG A 518 -9.07 -27.52 2.36
N PHE A 519 -8.70 -27.36 1.08
CA PHE A 519 -8.25 -28.45 0.21
C PHE A 519 -6.96 -28.09 -0.53
N ALA A 520 -5.97 -28.98 -0.51
CA ALA A 520 -4.67 -28.79 -1.16
C ALA A 520 -4.67 -29.23 -2.63
N ILE A 521 -3.96 -28.49 -3.48
CA ILE A 521 -3.60 -28.93 -4.84
C ILE A 521 -2.08 -29.03 -4.90
N LEU A 522 -1.58 -30.24 -5.08
CA LEU A 522 -0.15 -30.54 -5.13
C LEU A 522 0.35 -30.54 -6.59
N ASP A 523 1.63 -30.27 -6.78
CA ASP A 523 2.31 -30.34 -8.07
C ASP A 523 3.31 -31.51 -8.07
N PRO A 524 3.29 -32.40 -9.08
CA PRO A 524 4.36 -33.38 -9.22
C PRO A 524 5.66 -32.68 -9.61
N GLN A 525 6.80 -33.32 -9.35
CA GLN A 525 8.07 -32.88 -9.94
C GLN A 525 7.95 -32.77 -11.47
N ASP A 526 8.59 -31.76 -12.04
CA ASP A 526 8.60 -31.53 -13.49
C ASP A 526 9.34 -32.66 -14.23
N GLY A 527 8.98 -32.85 -15.51
CA GLY A 527 9.66 -33.82 -16.38
C GLY A 527 9.52 -35.30 -16.00
N LEU A 528 8.78 -35.66 -14.95
CA LEU A 528 8.54 -37.06 -14.58
C LEU A 528 7.78 -37.82 -15.68
N ASP A 529 8.18 -39.07 -15.88
CA ASP A 529 7.42 -40.02 -16.67
C ASP A 529 6.27 -40.64 -15.86
N ILE A 530 5.52 -41.55 -16.47
CA ILE A 530 4.32 -42.13 -15.83
C ILE A 530 4.69 -42.88 -14.54
N GLU A 531 5.77 -43.64 -14.53
CA GLU A 531 6.22 -44.39 -13.35
C GLU A 531 6.71 -43.44 -12.25
N GLY A 532 7.48 -42.41 -12.61
CA GLY A 532 7.95 -41.38 -11.69
C GLY A 532 6.81 -40.64 -11.00
N VAL A 533 5.76 -40.25 -11.74
CA VAL A 533 4.59 -39.57 -11.14
C VAL A 533 3.82 -40.51 -10.22
N GLN A 534 3.73 -41.81 -10.55
CA GLN A 534 3.11 -42.78 -9.65
C GLN A 534 3.92 -42.93 -8.35
N ALA A 535 5.24 -43.02 -8.44
CA ALA A 535 6.12 -43.07 -7.26
C ALA A 535 6.02 -41.80 -6.41
N PHE A 536 5.98 -40.61 -7.04
CA PHE A 536 5.76 -39.34 -6.35
C PHE A 536 4.44 -39.32 -5.58
N ARG A 537 3.34 -39.76 -6.22
CA ARG A 537 2.03 -39.88 -5.56
C ARG A 537 2.15 -40.76 -4.32
N GLU A 538 2.82 -41.91 -4.39
CA GLU A 538 2.76 -42.95 -3.34
C GLU A 538 3.13 -42.45 -1.92
N SER A 539 3.86 -41.35 -1.81
CA SER A 539 4.18 -40.67 -0.55
C SER A 539 2.99 -40.05 0.19
N PHE A 540 1.82 -39.89 -0.45
CA PHE A 540 0.67 -39.17 0.12
C PHE A 540 -0.58 -40.05 0.16
N ASP A 541 -1.25 -40.19 1.30
CA ASP A 541 -2.58 -40.80 1.41
C ASP A 541 -3.51 -39.91 2.22
N THR A 542 -4.27 -39.06 1.52
CA THR A 542 -5.15 -38.09 2.16
C THR A 542 -6.37 -37.77 1.31
N LYS A 543 -7.50 -37.53 1.98
CA LYS A 543 -8.71 -37.03 1.33
C LYS A 543 -8.67 -35.52 1.07
N TYR A 544 -7.74 -34.78 1.66
CA TYR A 544 -7.69 -33.31 1.60
C TYR A 544 -6.81 -32.76 0.47
N ALA A 545 -6.30 -33.61 -0.43
CA ALA A 545 -5.44 -33.18 -1.52
C ALA A 545 -5.74 -33.88 -2.84
N ALA A 546 -5.34 -33.25 -3.94
CA ALA A 546 -5.35 -33.81 -5.29
C ALA A 546 -4.07 -33.45 -6.06
N LEU A 547 -3.63 -34.36 -6.92
CA LEU A 547 -2.45 -34.20 -7.79
C LEU A 547 -2.88 -34.18 -9.26
N TYR A 548 -2.26 -33.30 -10.06
CA TYR A 548 -2.56 -33.14 -11.48
C TYR A 548 -1.29 -33.30 -12.34
N HIS A 549 -1.38 -34.04 -13.44
CA HIS A 549 -0.26 -34.30 -14.35
C HIS A 549 -0.75 -34.30 -15.81
N PRO A 550 0.01 -33.74 -16.77
CA PRO A 550 1.34 -33.14 -16.66
C PRO A 550 1.35 -31.64 -16.34
N TRP A 551 2.55 -31.08 -16.28
CA TRP A 551 2.79 -29.65 -16.30
C TRP A 551 2.24 -29.00 -17.58
N LEU A 552 2.01 -27.69 -17.51
CA LEU A 552 1.37 -26.88 -18.54
C LEU A 552 2.41 -26.07 -19.29
N VAL A 553 2.18 -25.71 -20.54
CA VAL A 553 3.09 -24.83 -21.30
C VAL A 553 2.45 -23.47 -21.53
N THR A 554 3.11 -22.42 -21.05
CA THR A 554 2.65 -21.02 -21.17
C THR A 554 3.73 -20.13 -21.76
N ARG A 555 3.34 -18.95 -22.24
CA ARG A 555 4.27 -17.92 -22.68
C ARG A 555 4.70 -17.09 -21.47
N ASP A 556 5.99 -17.07 -21.15
CA ASP A 556 6.56 -16.16 -20.15
C ASP A 556 6.86 -14.80 -20.79
N PRO A 557 6.16 -13.72 -20.40
CA PRO A 557 6.39 -12.40 -20.97
C PRO A 557 7.73 -11.78 -20.55
N SER A 558 8.32 -12.20 -19.43
CA SER A 558 9.59 -11.63 -18.94
C SER A 558 10.79 -12.11 -19.75
N ALA A 559 10.83 -13.40 -20.07
CA ALA A 559 11.88 -14.02 -20.88
C ALA A 559 11.52 -14.08 -22.38
N ASN A 560 10.29 -13.71 -22.74
CA ASN A 560 9.75 -13.83 -24.10
C ASN A 560 10.04 -15.22 -24.71
N ARG A 561 9.78 -16.28 -23.91
CA ARG A 561 9.93 -17.68 -24.31
C ARG A 561 8.79 -18.51 -23.72
N ASP A 562 8.61 -19.72 -24.24
CA ASP A 562 7.64 -20.65 -23.68
C ASP A 562 8.30 -21.43 -22.55
N VAL A 563 7.56 -21.63 -21.46
CA VAL A 563 8.04 -22.32 -20.26
C VAL A 563 6.99 -23.29 -19.74
N GLU A 564 7.45 -24.37 -19.14
CA GLU A 564 6.60 -25.29 -18.39
C GLU A 564 6.26 -24.69 -17.04
N VAL A 565 4.98 -24.77 -16.65
CA VAL A 565 4.46 -24.21 -15.41
C VAL A 565 3.64 -25.24 -14.63
N PRO A 566 3.67 -25.18 -13.29
CA PRO A 566 2.91 -26.07 -12.44
C PRO A 566 1.39 -25.96 -12.68
N PRO A 567 0.64 -27.07 -12.63
CA PRO A 567 -0.80 -27.06 -12.84
C PRO A 567 -1.60 -26.49 -11.66
N SER A 568 -1.09 -26.49 -10.42
CA SER A 568 -1.84 -26.13 -9.21
C SER A 568 -2.55 -24.77 -9.28
N GLY A 569 -1.86 -23.72 -9.77
CA GLY A 569 -2.46 -22.39 -9.92
C GLY A 569 -3.64 -22.37 -10.91
N HIS A 570 -3.48 -23.04 -12.05
CA HIS A 570 -4.55 -23.17 -13.05
C HIS A 570 -5.71 -23.99 -12.51
N MET A 571 -5.41 -25.07 -11.79
CA MET A 571 -6.42 -25.94 -11.20
C MET A 571 -7.22 -25.25 -10.09
N ALA A 572 -6.58 -24.45 -9.23
CA ALA A 572 -7.28 -23.62 -8.26
C ALA A 572 -8.25 -22.64 -8.94
N GLY A 573 -7.84 -22.04 -10.07
CA GLY A 573 -8.72 -21.19 -10.88
C GLY A 573 -9.89 -21.96 -11.50
N ILE A 574 -9.64 -23.19 -11.97
CA ILE A 574 -10.67 -24.09 -12.50
C ILE A 574 -11.66 -24.51 -11.41
N TYR A 575 -11.19 -24.83 -10.20
CA TYR A 575 -12.05 -25.13 -9.05
C TYR A 575 -12.97 -23.94 -8.77
N ALA A 576 -12.40 -22.74 -8.62
CA ALA A 576 -13.15 -21.52 -8.39
C ALA A 576 -14.20 -21.27 -9.50
N ARG A 577 -13.83 -21.42 -10.77
CA ARG A 577 -14.75 -21.24 -11.89
C ARG A 577 -15.88 -22.25 -11.88
N VAL A 578 -15.58 -23.53 -11.69
CA VAL A 578 -16.60 -24.61 -11.65
C VAL A 578 -17.54 -24.40 -10.49
N ASP A 579 -17.04 -24.04 -9.32
CA ASP A 579 -17.84 -23.80 -8.13
C ASP A 579 -18.80 -22.63 -8.33
N VAL A 580 -18.32 -21.51 -8.91
CA VAL A 580 -19.15 -20.34 -9.19
C VAL A 580 -20.20 -20.62 -10.27
N GLU A 581 -19.84 -21.39 -11.31
CA GLU A 581 -20.75 -21.65 -12.43
C GLU A 581 -21.74 -22.79 -12.16
N ARG A 582 -21.35 -23.79 -11.35
CA ARG A 582 -22.04 -25.09 -11.24
C ARG A 582 -22.18 -25.61 -9.81
N GLY A 583 -21.54 -24.98 -8.82
CA GLY A 583 -21.50 -25.43 -7.44
C GLY A 583 -20.40 -26.46 -7.16
N VAL A 584 -19.93 -26.49 -5.91
CA VAL A 584 -18.81 -27.34 -5.44
C VAL A 584 -19.04 -28.85 -5.64
N HIS A 585 -20.30 -29.27 -5.71
CA HIS A 585 -20.70 -30.66 -5.95
C HIS A 585 -20.37 -31.13 -7.38
N LYS A 586 -20.12 -30.23 -8.34
CA LYS A 586 -19.69 -30.59 -9.70
C LYS A 586 -18.20 -30.91 -9.72
N ALA A 587 -17.85 -32.12 -10.16
CA ALA A 587 -16.46 -32.50 -10.41
C ALA A 587 -15.75 -31.49 -11.34
N PRO A 588 -14.56 -30.97 -10.98
CA PRO A 588 -13.78 -30.05 -11.81
C PRO A 588 -13.06 -30.77 -12.98
N ALA A 589 -13.68 -31.80 -13.54
CA ALA A 589 -13.23 -32.57 -14.70
C ALA A 589 -14.10 -32.33 -15.93
N ASN A 590 -13.54 -32.65 -17.10
CA ASN A 590 -14.06 -32.31 -18.42
C ASN A 590 -14.19 -30.80 -18.63
N VAL A 591 -13.20 -30.06 -18.12
CA VAL A 591 -13.17 -28.59 -18.15
C VAL A 591 -11.95 -28.14 -18.95
N VAL A 592 -12.11 -27.12 -19.79
CA VAL A 592 -11.03 -26.58 -20.63
C VAL A 592 -10.03 -25.80 -19.77
N VAL A 593 -8.74 -26.06 -19.97
CA VAL A 593 -7.65 -25.28 -19.35
C VAL A 593 -7.41 -24.03 -20.20
N ARG A 594 -7.52 -22.85 -19.59
CA ARG A 594 -7.27 -21.54 -20.23
C ARG A 594 -5.87 -21.02 -19.86
N GLY A 595 -5.36 -20.05 -20.61
CA GLY A 595 -4.09 -19.38 -20.29
C GLY A 595 -2.83 -20.13 -20.73
N ILE A 596 -2.98 -21.24 -21.46
CA ILE A 596 -1.88 -22.08 -21.96
C ILE A 596 -1.76 -22.00 -23.49
N ARG A 597 -0.67 -22.54 -24.05
CA ARG A 597 -0.51 -22.64 -25.51
C ARG A 597 -1.67 -23.41 -26.14
N GLN A 598 -2.09 -22.95 -27.32
CA GLN A 598 -3.17 -23.60 -28.09
C GLN A 598 -2.75 -24.94 -28.69
N THR A 599 -1.48 -25.07 -29.06
CA THR A 599 -0.83 -26.31 -29.51
C THR A 599 0.28 -26.68 -28.55
N ASP A 600 0.34 -27.95 -28.17
CA ASP A 600 1.32 -28.48 -27.20
C ASP A 600 1.25 -27.73 -25.86
N GLY A 601 0.03 -27.49 -25.36
CA GLY A 601 -0.22 -26.78 -24.11
C GLY A 601 0.06 -27.61 -22.85
N PHE A 602 0.36 -28.90 -23.01
CA PHE A 602 0.78 -29.81 -21.97
C PHE A 602 2.20 -30.27 -22.26
N ALA A 603 3.05 -30.33 -21.22
CA ALA A 603 4.46 -30.71 -21.36
C ALA A 603 4.63 -32.16 -21.86
N GLN A 604 3.65 -33.02 -21.60
CA GLN A 604 3.64 -34.41 -22.04
C GLN A 604 2.27 -34.82 -22.58
N ASP A 605 2.25 -35.54 -23.70
CA ASP A 605 1.01 -36.11 -24.22
C ASP A 605 0.60 -37.36 -23.43
N ILE A 606 -0.51 -37.24 -22.68
CA ILE A 606 -1.08 -38.36 -21.93
C ILE A 606 -2.07 -39.13 -22.81
N THR A 607 -1.64 -40.32 -23.21
CA THR A 607 -2.48 -41.29 -23.94
C THR A 607 -3.53 -41.91 -23.02
N ARG A 608 -4.51 -42.61 -23.61
CA ARG A 608 -5.48 -43.40 -22.84
C ARG A 608 -4.79 -44.48 -21.98
N ARG A 609 -3.77 -45.15 -22.52
CA ARG A 609 -3.04 -46.19 -21.77
C ARG A 609 -2.29 -45.61 -20.57
N HIS A 610 -1.67 -44.45 -20.73
CA HIS A 610 -1.04 -43.74 -19.61
C HIS A 610 -2.07 -43.38 -18.54
N GLN A 611 -3.23 -42.85 -18.95
CA GLN A 611 -4.32 -42.54 -18.02
C GLN A 611 -4.83 -43.79 -17.28
N ASP A 612 -4.93 -44.94 -17.94
CA ASP A 612 -5.38 -46.20 -17.32
C ASP A 612 -4.44 -46.65 -16.18
N LEU A 613 -3.16 -46.22 -16.20
CA LEU A 613 -2.18 -46.44 -15.12
C LEU A 613 -2.25 -45.38 -14.01
N LEU A 614 -2.43 -44.11 -14.39
CA LEU A 614 -2.45 -42.97 -13.47
C LEU A 614 -3.74 -42.89 -12.62
N ASN A 615 -4.89 -43.11 -13.24
CA ASN A 615 -6.19 -42.88 -12.62
C ASN A 615 -6.45 -43.78 -11.38
N PRO A 616 -6.13 -45.10 -11.39
CA PRO A 616 -6.24 -45.95 -10.19
C PRO A 616 -5.44 -45.45 -8.98
N LYS A 617 -4.34 -44.72 -9.20
CA LYS A 617 -3.49 -44.16 -8.15
C LYS A 617 -3.97 -42.78 -7.66
N GLY A 618 -5.04 -42.23 -8.23
CA GLY A 618 -5.56 -40.91 -7.86
C GLY A 618 -4.82 -39.74 -8.52
N VAL A 619 -4.01 -40.00 -9.55
CA VAL A 619 -3.36 -38.94 -10.33
C VAL A 619 -4.30 -38.45 -11.44
N ASN A 620 -4.63 -37.17 -11.43
CA ASN A 620 -5.59 -36.58 -12.36
C ASN A 620 -4.91 -36.14 -13.66
N ALA A 621 -5.20 -36.86 -14.75
CA ALA A 621 -4.63 -36.58 -16.06
C ALA A 621 -5.19 -35.28 -16.68
N LEU A 622 -4.31 -34.45 -17.24
CA LEU A 622 -4.65 -33.38 -18.16
C LEU A 622 -4.40 -33.89 -19.59
N ARG A 623 -5.40 -33.80 -20.45
CA ARG A 623 -5.40 -34.47 -21.77
C ARG A 623 -5.90 -33.57 -22.88
N PHE A 624 -5.19 -33.59 -24.01
CA PHE A 624 -5.63 -32.95 -25.23
C PHE A 624 -6.59 -33.87 -25.99
N PHE A 625 -7.68 -33.30 -26.48
CA PHE A 625 -8.66 -33.98 -27.32
C PHE A 625 -8.86 -33.18 -28.61
N PRO A 626 -8.66 -33.78 -29.79
CA PRO A 626 -8.95 -33.13 -31.06
C PRO A 626 -10.38 -32.58 -31.08
N GLY A 627 -10.55 -31.29 -31.42
CA GLY A 627 -11.83 -30.59 -31.46
C GLY A 627 -12.40 -30.16 -30.10
N LEU A 628 -11.93 -30.72 -28.99
CA LEU A 628 -12.39 -30.39 -27.63
C LEU A 628 -11.35 -29.60 -26.81
N GLY A 629 -10.09 -29.57 -27.27
CA GLY A 629 -8.98 -28.81 -26.69
C GLY A 629 -8.31 -29.51 -25.50
N HIS A 630 -7.50 -28.73 -24.78
CA HIS A 630 -6.81 -29.13 -23.55
C HIS A 630 -7.81 -29.19 -22.38
N ARG A 631 -7.96 -30.36 -21.75
CA ARG A 631 -8.95 -30.58 -20.69
C ARG A 631 -8.39 -31.25 -19.45
N VAL A 632 -8.96 -30.87 -18.31
CA VAL A 632 -8.85 -31.65 -17.07
C VAL A 632 -9.66 -32.93 -17.24
N TRP A 633 -9.05 -34.08 -17.01
CA TRP A 633 -9.65 -35.39 -17.29
C TRP A 633 -9.55 -36.38 -16.12
N GLY A 634 -9.53 -35.84 -14.89
CA GLY A 634 -9.63 -36.56 -13.62
C GLY A 634 -10.14 -35.65 -12.51
N ALA A 635 -10.74 -36.22 -11.47
CA ALA A 635 -11.19 -35.49 -10.27
C ALA A 635 -11.12 -36.38 -9.02
N ARG A 636 -10.07 -37.19 -8.88
CA ARG A 636 -9.80 -38.05 -7.72
C ARG A 636 -8.95 -37.32 -6.68
N THR A 637 -9.18 -37.64 -5.41
CA THR A 637 -8.30 -37.25 -4.31
C THR A 637 -7.12 -38.20 -4.22
N LEU A 638 -6.22 -37.93 -3.28
CA LEU A 638 -5.12 -38.84 -2.94
C LEU A 638 -5.53 -39.92 -1.93
N SER A 639 -6.81 -40.10 -1.61
CA SER A 639 -7.23 -41.06 -0.58
C SER A 639 -7.31 -42.49 -1.12
N SER A 640 -6.86 -43.44 -0.31
CA SER A 640 -7.11 -44.88 -0.49
C SER A 640 -8.53 -45.30 -0.08
N ASP A 641 -9.25 -44.48 0.70
CA ASP A 641 -10.64 -44.71 1.07
C ASP A 641 -11.58 -44.38 -0.10
N SER A 642 -12.28 -45.40 -0.58
CA SER A 642 -13.25 -45.30 -1.67
C SER A 642 -14.39 -44.30 -1.42
N SER A 643 -14.71 -44.03 -0.15
CA SER A 643 -15.73 -43.06 0.26
C SER A 643 -15.32 -41.62 -0.06
N TRP A 644 -14.01 -41.35 -0.03
CA TRP A 644 -13.42 -40.03 -0.25
C TRP A 644 -12.69 -39.92 -1.58
N LYS A 645 -12.99 -40.82 -2.52
CA LYS A 645 -12.32 -40.94 -3.81
C LYS A 645 -12.37 -39.67 -4.66
N TYR A 646 -13.43 -38.88 -4.59
CA TYR A 646 -13.68 -37.77 -5.51
C TYR A 646 -13.51 -36.38 -4.87
N VAL A 647 -12.86 -35.48 -5.60
CA VAL A 647 -12.58 -34.09 -5.19
C VAL A 647 -13.88 -33.34 -4.86
N ASN A 648 -14.86 -33.38 -5.74
CA ASN A 648 -16.13 -32.66 -5.53
C ASN A 648 -16.92 -33.20 -4.33
N VAL A 649 -16.79 -34.49 -4.02
CA VAL A 649 -17.43 -35.07 -2.84
C VAL A 649 -16.75 -34.55 -1.57
N ARG A 650 -15.42 -34.62 -1.47
CA ARG A 650 -14.73 -34.09 -0.29
C ARG A 650 -14.96 -32.59 -0.13
N ARG A 651 -14.85 -31.81 -1.20
CA ARG A 651 -15.06 -30.35 -1.14
C ARG A 651 -16.50 -29.97 -0.81
N LEU A 652 -17.49 -30.77 -1.20
CA LEU A 652 -18.87 -30.58 -0.75
C LEU A 652 -18.99 -30.79 0.77
N PHE A 653 -18.33 -31.80 1.33
CA PHE A 653 -18.32 -31.99 2.79
C PHE A 653 -17.63 -30.85 3.52
N LEU A 654 -16.49 -30.36 3.03
CA LEU A 654 -15.84 -29.16 3.60
C LEU A 654 -16.79 -27.96 3.62
N PHE A 655 -17.48 -27.70 2.51
CA PHE A 655 -18.49 -26.64 2.41
C PHE A 655 -19.63 -26.81 3.42
N LEU A 656 -20.14 -28.04 3.60
CA LEU A 656 -21.21 -28.33 4.54
C LEU A 656 -20.77 -28.15 5.99
N GLU A 657 -19.63 -28.76 6.34
CA GLU A 657 -19.04 -28.72 7.68
C GLU A 657 -18.81 -27.25 8.11
N GLU A 658 -18.16 -26.45 7.26
CA GLU A 658 -17.84 -25.05 7.55
C GLU A 658 -19.08 -24.15 7.62
N SER A 659 -20.02 -24.30 6.67
CA SER A 659 -21.26 -23.50 6.68
C SER A 659 -22.09 -23.79 7.93
N ILE A 660 -22.13 -25.05 8.36
CA ILE A 660 -22.86 -25.44 9.57
C ILE A 660 -22.17 -24.88 10.80
N ASP A 661 -20.83 -24.93 10.88
CA ASP A 661 -20.08 -24.37 11.99
C ASP A 661 -20.33 -22.86 12.14
N GLU A 662 -20.10 -22.06 11.09
CA GLU A 662 -20.36 -20.61 11.11
C GLU A 662 -21.84 -20.29 11.42
N GLY A 663 -22.75 -21.05 10.82
CA GLY A 663 -24.19 -20.84 10.93
C GLY A 663 -24.81 -21.26 12.27
N THR A 664 -24.08 -22.00 13.10
CA THR A 664 -24.56 -22.52 14.39
C THR A 664 -23.79 -22.02 15.60
N GLN A 665 -22.85 -21.08 15.43
CA GLN A 665 -22.11 -20.45 16.55
C GLN A 665 -23.00 -19.86 17.64
N TRP A 666 -24.21 -19.42 17.30
CA TRP A 666 -25.19 -18.88 18.26
C TRP A 666 -25.66 -19.91 19.29
N ALA A 667 -25.51 -21.22 19.04
CA ALA A 667 -25.93 -22.26 19.98
C ALA A 667 -24.99 -22.38 21.19
N VAL A 668 -23.80 -21.79 21.13
CA VAL A 668 -22.81 -21.84 22.20
C VAL A 668 -23.28 -21.00 23.38
N PHE A 669 -23.24 -21.57 24.60
CA PHE A 669 -23.73 -20.98 25.86
C PHE A 669 -25.25 -20.82 26.01
N GLU A 670 -26.04 -21.36 25.08
CA GLU A 670 -27.49 -21.46 25.25
C GLU A 670 -27.88 -22.56 26.25
N PRO A 671 -29.06 -22.48 26.89
CA PRO A 671 -29.59 -23.55 27.72
C PRO A 671 -29.70 -24.87 26.92
N ASN A 672 -29.01 -25.91 27.38
CA ASN A 672 -28.97 -27.21 26.71
C ASN A 672 -30.26 -28.02 26.96
N ASP A 673 -31.35 -27.64 26.29
CA ASP A 673 -32.68 -28.25 26.37
C ASP A 673 -33.29 -28.59 25.00
N GLU A 674 -34.46 -29.23 24.99
CA GLU A 674 -35.15 -29.66 23.75
C GLU A 674 -35.48 -28.47 22.83
N SER A 675 -35.68 -27.26 23.37
CA SER A 675 -35.96 -26.08 22.56
C SER A 675 -34.74 -25.71 21.72
N LEU A 676 -33.54 -25.72 22.31
CA LEU A 676 -32.28 -25.53 21.60
C LEU A 676 -32.06 -26.64 20.56
N TRP A 677 -32.28 -27.90 20.92
CA TRP A 677 -32.07 -29.04 20.02
C TRP A 677 -32.99 -28.98 18.79
N ALA A 678 -34.27 -28.65 19.00
CA ALA A 678 -35.23 -28.44 17.93
C ALA A 678 -34.80 -27.30 17.00
N LEU A 679 -34.28 -26.21 17.57
CA LEU A 679 -33.81 -25.06 16.80
C LEU A 679 -32.57 -25.38 15.95
N VAL A 680 -31.58 -26.08 16.52
CA VAL A 680 -30.39 -26.55 15.79
C VAL A 680 -30.82 -27.48 14.66
N ARG A 681 -31.64 -28.49 14.95
CA ARG A 681 -32.16 -29.44 13.96
C ARG A 681 -32.90 -28.75 12.82
N GLN A 682 -33.79 -27.81 13.12
CA GLN A 682 -34.53 -27.05 12.12
C GLN A 682 -33.60 -26.20 11.25
N THR A 683 -32.65 -25.51 11.87
CA THR A 683 -31.71 -24.61 11.18
C THR A 683 -30.82 -25.38 10.19
N VAL A 684 -30.26 -26.50 10.64
CA VAL A 684 -29.45 -27.39 9.79
C VAL A 684 -30.29 -28.05 8.69
N ALA A 685 -31.50 -28.54 9.00
CA ALA A 685 -32.38 -29.16 8.01
C ALA A 685 -32.81 -28.17 6.91
N ASN A 686 -33.08 -26.91 7.26
CA ASN A 686 -33.41 -25.85 6.29
C ASN A 686 -32.24 -25.58 5.33
N PHE A 687 -31.02 -25.54 5.86
CA PHE A 687 -29.80 -25.40 5.06
C PHE A 687 -29.63 -26.58 4.10
N LEU A 688 -29.64 -27.81 4.60
CA LEU A 688 -29.47 -29.01 3.77
C LEU A 688 -30.58 -29.17 2.73
N THR A 689 -31.81 -28.71 3.02
CA THR A 689 -32.89 -28.63 2.03
C THR A 689 -32.51 -27.69 0.87
N THR A 690 -31.89 -26.55 1.16
CA THR A 690 -31.41 -25.61 0.15
C THR A 690 -30.29 -26.23 -0.68
N VAL A 691 -29.35 -26.92 -0.02
CA VAL A 691 -28.26 -27.64 -0.70
C VAL A 691 -28.80 -28.77 -1.59
N TRP A 692 -29.76 -29.56 -1.13
CA TRP A 692 -30.43 -30.58 -1.93
C TRP A 692 -31.14 -29.99 -3.15
N ARG A 693 -31.91 -28.91 -2.97
CA ARG A 693 -32.60 -28.22 -4.08
C ARG A 693 -31.64 -27.66 -5.14
N SER A 694 -30.39 -27.38 -4.78
CA SER A 694 -29.35 -26.99 -5.74
C SER A 694 -28.83 -28.14 -6.61
N GLY A 695 -29.20 -29.38 -6.29
CA GLY A 695 -28.75 -30.60 -6.97
C GLY A 695 -27.46 -31.21 -6.40
N ALA A 696 -26.98 -30.71 -5.26
CA ALA A 696 -25.74 -31.19 -4.64
C ALA A 696 -25.90 -32.52 -3.89
N LEU A 697 -27.10 -32.81 -3.37
CA LEU A 697 -27.43 -34.06 -2.69
C LEU A 697 -28.31 -34.94 -3.56
N ALA A 698 -28.07 -36.25 -3.53
CA ALA A 698 -28.81 -37.25 -4.27
C ALA A 698 -30.09 -37.65 -3.52
N GLY A 699 -31.18 -37.89 -4.24
CA GLY A 699 -32.47 -38.29 -3.67
C GLY A 699 -33.64 -37.57 -4.33
N THR A 700 -34.76 -38.26 -4.48
CA THR A 700 -36.00 -37.68 -5.01
C THR A 700 -36.79 -36.93 -3.95
N THR A 701 -36.53 -37.23 -2.67
CA THR A 701 -37.06 -36.54 -1.50
C THR A 701 -35.93 -36.06 -0.59
N ALA A 702 -36.22 -35.13 0.32
CA ALA A 702 -35.25 -34.66 1.30
C ALA A 702 -34.76 -35.79 2.23
N ASP A 703 -35.67 -36.68 2.66
CA ASP A 703 -35.36 -37.80 3.56
C ASP A 703 -34.43 -38.85 2.93
N GLU A 704 -34.46 -39.00 1.60
CA GLU A 704 -33.48 -39.82 0.87
C GLU A 704 -32.10 -39.13 0.79
N ALA A 705 -32.09 -37.79 0.83
CA ALA A 705 -30.90 -36.99 0.59
C ALA A 705 -30.11 -36.67 1.85
N PHE A 706 -30.77 -36.46 2.99
CA PHE A 706 -30.10 -36.19 4.26
C PHE A 706 -30.99 -36.51 5.46
N PHE A 707 -30.37 -36.64 6.63
CA PHE A 707 -31.05 -36.62 7.92
C PHE A 707 -30.32 -35.73 8.93
N VAL A 708 -31.06 -35.20 9.89
CA VAL A 708 -30.54 -34.39 11.00
C VAL A 708 -31.18 -34.89 12.30
N ALA A 709 -30.36 -35.48 13.18
CA ALA A 709 -30.79 -35.96 14.49
C ALA A 709 -30.09 -35.15 15.58
N CYS A 710 -30.88 -34.48 16.43
CA CYS A 710 -30.40 -33.75 17.60
C CYS A 710 -31.49 -33.87 18.66
N ASP A 711 -31.41 -34.93 19.46
CA ASP A 711 -32.38 -35.26 20.51
C ASP A 711 -31.75 -36.29 21.47
N ARG A 712 -32.56 -36.83 22.40
CA ARG A 712 -32.11 -37.84 23.38
C ARG A 712 -31.55 -39.13 22.76
N THR A 713 -31.75 -39.40 21.47
CA THR A 713 -31.16 -40.57 20.81
C THR A 713 -29.70 -40.37 20.43
N THR A 714 -29.23 -39.12 20.35
CA THR A 714 -27.84 -38.78 20.00
C THR A 714 -26.98 -38.41 21.21
N MET A 715 -27.58 -38.25 22.40
CA MET A 715 -26.91 -37.79 23.62
C MET A 715 -27.25 -38.66 24.82
N THR A 716 -26.24 -38.95 25.65
CA THR A 716 -26.40 -39.62 26.94
C THR A 716 -26.61 -38.61 28.08
N GLU A 717 -27.00 -39.07 29.29
CA GLU A 717 -27.04 -38.19 30.47
C GLU A 717 -25.66 -37.61 30.83
N ASP A 718 -24.59 -38.35 30.57
CA ASP A 718 -23.22 -37.87 30.77
C ASP A 718 -22.87 -36.73 29.80
N ASP A 719 -23.31 -36.83 28.55
CA ASP A 719 -23.11 -35.75 27.57
C ASP A 719 -23.79 -34.45 28.04
N LEU A 720 -25.04 -34.54 28.49
CA LEU A 720 -25.79 -33.37 28.99
C LEU A 720 -25.17 -32.81 30.28
N ALA A 721 -24.75 -33.68 31.21
CA ALA A 721 -24.10 -33.27 32.45
C ALA A 721 -22.77 -32.53 32.20
N ASN A 722 -22.08 -32.86 31.10
CA ASN A 722 -20.86 -32.19 30.66
C ASN A 722 -21.11 -31.07 29.63
N GLY A 723 -22.37 -30.65 29.44
CA GLY A 723 -22.72 -29.53 28.56
C GLY A 723 -22.53 -29.80 27.06
N ARG A 724 -22.51 -31.07 26.63
CA ARG A 724 -22.37 -31.45 25.22
C ARG A 724 -23.73 -31.52 24.56
N LEU A 725 -23.81 -30.95 23.36
CA LEU A 725 -24.92 -31.11 22.42
C LEU A 725 -24.37 -31.86 21.21
N ILE A 726 -24.99 -33.00 20.85
CA ILE A 726 -24.54 -33.84 19.73
C ILE A 726 -25.62 -33.87 18.66
N CYS A 727 -25.35 -33.22 17.53
CA CYS A 727 -26.17 -33.26 16.32
C CYS A 727 -25.52 -34.21 15.30
N VAL A 728 -26.20 -35.32 14.97
CA VAL A 728 -25.75 -36.28 13.96
C VAL A 728 -26.39 -35.94 12.62
N ILE A 729 -25.56 -35.73 11.61
CA ILE A 729 -25.97 -35.33 10.26
C ILE A 729 -25.46 -36.38 9.28
N GLY A 730 -26.35 -36.89 8.44
CA GLY A 730 -25.98 -37.72 7.29
C GLY A 730 -26.44 -37.07 6.00
N VAL A 731 -25.60 -37.14 4.97
CA VAL A 731 -25.91 -36.59 3.63
C VAL A 731 -25.51 -37.58 2.54
N ALA A 732 -26.28 -37.64 1.46
CA ALA A 732 -26.01 -38.45 0.28
C ALA A 732 -25.47 -37.54 -0.85
N PRO A 733 -24.15 -37.50 -1.10
CA PRO A 733 -23.59 -36.65 -2.15
C PRO A 733 -23.88 -37.22 -3.55
N VAL A 734 -23.96 -36.34 -4.56
CA VAL A 734 -24.00 -36.78 -5.95
C VAL A 734 -22.61 -37.19 -6.42
N PHE A 735 -22.48 -38.45 -6.89
CA PHE A 735 -21.23 -38.97 -7.46
C PHE A 735 -21.09 -38.65 -8.95
N PRO A 736 -19.87 -38.37 -9.45
CA PRO A 736 -19.65 -38.11 -10.87
C PRO A 736 -19.76 -39.40 -11.71
N ALA A 737 -20.34 -39.29 -12.90
CA ALA A 737 -20.33 -40.36 -13.89
C ALA A 737 -18.96 -40.46 -14.59
N GLU A 738 -18.00 -41.14 -13.96
CA GLU A 738 -16.62 -41.31 -14.48
C GLU A 738 -16.56 -42.29 -15.67
N PHE A 739 -17.41 -43.31 -15.69
CA PHE A 739 -17.45 -44.34 -16.74
C PHE A 739 -18.84 -44.41 -17.38
N VAL A 740 -18.89 -44.29 -18.71
CA VAL A 740 -20.11 -44.50 -19.50
C VAL A 740 -19.90 -45.71 -20.39
N VAL A 741 -20.63 -46.80 -20.13
CA VAL A 741 -20.48 -48.08 -20.83
C VAL A 741 -21.69 -48.31 -21.73
N PHE A 742 -21.49 -48.17 -23.05
CA PHE A 742 -22.47 -48.61 -24.05
C PHE A 742 -22.26 -50.09 -24.34
N ARG A 743 -23.26 -50.92 -24.04
CA ARG A 743 -23.26 -52.34 -24.42
C ARG A 743 -24.07 -52.49 -25.71
N ILE A 744 -23.41 -52.80 -26.82
CA ILE A 744 -24.05 -53.00 -28.12
C ILE A 744 -24.09 -54.51 -28.38
N GLN A 745 -25.30 -55.06 -28.55
CA GLN A 745 -25.51 -56.45 -28.92
C GLN A 745 -26.07 -56.54 -30.33
N GLN A 746 -25.53 -57.45 -31.13
CA GLN A 746 -26.14 -57.81 -32.40
C GLN A 746 -27.44 -58.57 -32.12
N LYS A 747 -28.58 -58.00 -32.52
CA LYS A 747 -29.89 -58.64 -32.37
C LYS A 747 -30.07 -59.72 -33.44
N THR A 748 -29.94 -60.99 -33.06
CA THR A 748 -30.51 -62.11 -33.83
C THR A 748 -32.02 -62.19 -33.56
N ARG A 749 -32.83 -62.58 -34.57
CA ARG A 749 -34.28 -62.75 -34.40
C ARG A 749 -34.52 -63.80 -33.31
N GLU A 750 -35.17 -63.38 -32.22
CA GLU A 750 -35.42 -64.13 -30.95
C GLU A 750 -34.17 -64.19 -30.05
N THR A 751 -34.17 -63.63 -28.83
CA THR A 751 -34.98 -64.02 -27.66
C THR A 751 -35.40 -62.81 -26.79
N GLN A 752 -36.55 -62.90 -26.11
CA GLN A 752 -36.94 -62.02 -24.99
C GLN A 752 -35.91 -62.15 -23.85
N LEU A 753 -35.43 -61.01 -23.35
CA LEU A 753 -34.65 -60.93 -22.11
C LEU A 753 -35.62 -60.99 -20.92
N THR A 754 -35.53 -62.04 -20.10
CA THR A 754 -35.84 -61.96 -18.65
C THR A 754 -34.62 -61.47 -17.90
#